data_AF-A0A2V7T7B3-F1
#
_entry.id   AF-A0A2V7T7B3-F1
#
_cell.length_a   1.000
_cell.length_b   1.000
_cell.length_c   1.000
_cell.angle_alpha   90.00
_cell.angle_beta   90.00
_cell.angle_gamma   90.00
#
_symmetry.space_group_name_H-M   'P 1'
#
loop_
_entity.id
_entity.type
_entity.pdbx_description
1 polymer ?
#
loop_
_entity_poly.entity_id
_entity_poly.type
_entity_poly.pdbx_seq_one_letter_code
_entity_poly.pdbx_strand_id
1 'polypeptide(L)'
;TGTTMHRDFIVNTATAPAALANTIVVGLASGLQTGDAVIYNAEGHSAIGGLTSGGTYYVNVQGNGTIKLYNTQADAVANDRAGNGSFISLTSTGSGTEQTFTFSPSIHFNPAAPSVVDTANSAILLPPQNGLSTGDAVVYDAGPGNTAIGGLTSAGTYYVNVQSNGTIKLYATQADALANDGAGNGSFISLSSVGSGNDQKFVLSPSILFDPSAPSVVNTAASTIALPPANGLNTGDAVAYDAGLGNTAIGGLTSGLTYFVNVQSSGAIKLYHTAADATANGGAGNGNFVHLTSTGSGSDQRFVTLDTVKFNPTGTTNFIYAPTPTEVSTLKSGIKQWTPDQLLYGISQGLMSDVTNHTPVVKDPNIFTQGTVTLKANQGSVGQNAGSVLISLPPPPTGFTTPQLLALAIAERTDVQFLGADPIHATVNFSGNTITRTDASNWSGLSVGMGVTVDGDNGQVTRNVTNSNVFYKITGISGAVLTVNATLTAENAKQILIAPIVLDPSFEALPLTGQTMPAQEAVSVHFVANSFDDNTGTPVPGKIVREGGGSWLTDGFQNGDLLQVSGSALNSTGPGLVYRITDITADTLTLANGSLIFAETTESISIGRGKAPTVADIKISQVSPFKVNAGAMIDIEAGKSVYLDSDKAIRLDQVIAGKAENYADNVRIATIGQTGESILDATSGTRTNIEGQNLILESATGTIGGTGGVNPITIDLVSGGTLTARA
;
A
#
# COMPACT_ATOMS: atom_id res chain seq x y z
N THR A 1 -10.52 -22.76 -23.38
CA THR A 1 -11.10 -22.37 -24.68
C THR A 1 -9.96 -22.22 -25.67
N GLY A 2 -10.06 -22.85 -26.84
CA GLY A 2 -9.01 -22.85 -27.85
C GLY A 2 -8.83 -21.47 -28.49
N THR A 3 -8.04 -20.60 -27.87
CA THR A 3 -7.51 -19.41 -28.52
C THR A 3 -6.24 -19.79 -29.27
N THR A 4 -6.29 -19.72 -30.60
CA THR A 4 -5.12 -19.76 -31.47
C THR A 4 -4.10 -18.74 -30.97
N MET A 5 -2.88 -19.20 -30.70
CA MET A 5 -1.77 -18.35 -30.26
C MET A 5 -1.51 -17.28 -31.32
N HIS A 6 -1.89 -16.03 -31.03
CA HIS A 6 -1.66 -14.90 -31.93
C HIS A 6 -0.19 -14.47 -31.83
N ARG A 7 0.50 -14.42 -32.97
CA ARG A 7 1.84 -13.83 -33.07
C ARG A 7 1.73 -12.61 -33.98
N ASP A 8 2.06 -11.44 -33.44
CA ASP A 8 2.11 -10.20 -34.21
C ASP A 8 3.37 -10.15 -35.07
N PHE A 9 3.28 -9.55 -36.26
CA PHE A 9 4.45 -9.21 -37.06
C PHE A 9 5.34 -8.21 -36.31
N ILE A 10 6.67 -8.36 -36.43
CA ILE A 10 7.62 -7.41 -35.86
C ILE A 10 7.46 -6.03 -36.48
N VAL A 11 7.22 -5.95 -37.78
CA VAL A 11 6.84 -4.71 -38.48
C VAL A 11 5.36 -4.79 -38.85
N ASN A 12 4.54 -3.93 -38.24
CA ASN A 12 3.11 -3.89 -38.48
C ASN A 12 2.75 -2.73 -39.43
N THR A 13 2.34 -3.07 -40.65
CA THR A 13 1.99 -2.11 -41.72
C THR A 13 0.49 -1.77 -41.78
N ALA A 14 -0.32 -2.21 -40.81
CA ALA A 14 -1.77 -1.95 -40.83
C ALA A 14 -2.09 -0.45 -40.72
N THR A 15 -3.19 0.00 -41.33
CA THR A 15 -3.55 1.42 -41.50
C THR A 15 -4.71 1.91 -40.63
N ALA A 16 -4.98 1.24 -39.49
CA ALA A 16 -6.05 1.46 -38.50
C ALA A 16 -7.35 0.63 -38.70
N PRO A 17 -8.11 0.31 -37.62
CA PRO A 17 -7.99 0.79 -36.24
C PRO A 17 -7.42 -0.25 -35.26
N ALA A 18 -6.30 -0.91 -35.60
CA ALA A 18 -5.58 -1.74 -34.64
C ALA A 18 -4.63 -0.87 -33.81
N ALA A 19 -4.60 -1.04 -32.48
CA ALA A 19 -3.71 -0.32 -31.56
C ALA A 19 -2.21 -0.49 -31.88
N LEU A 20 -1.86 -1.48 -32.72
CA LEU A 20 -0.50 -1.81 -33.17
C LEU A 20 -0.17 -1.36 -34.61
N ALA A 21 -1.04 -0.60 -35.27
CA ALA A 21 -0.82 -0.09 -36.62
C ALA A 21 0.44 0.79 -36.72
N ASN A 22 1.25 0.61 -37.77
CA ASN A 22 2.48 1.37 -38.06
C ASN A 22 3.48 1.35 -36.90
N THR A 23 3.69 0.16 -36.33
CA THR A 23 4.63 -0.04 -35.22
C THR A 23 5.74 -1.02 -35.60
N ILE A 24 6.88 -0.89 -34.92
CA ILE A 24 7.98 -1.85 -34.97
C ILE A 24 8.24 -2.36 -33.56
N VAL A 25 8.33 -3.67 -33.38
CA VAL A 25 8.66 -4.29 -32.10
C VAL A 25 10.18 -4.23 -31.89
N VAL A 26 10.61 -3.56 -30.82
CA VAL A 26 12.02 -3.42 -30.43
C VAL A 26 12.32 -4.00 -29.05
N GLY A 27 11.27 -4.36 -28.29
CA GLY A 27 11.37 -4.91 -26.94
C GLY A 27 11.44 -3.84 -25.85
N LEU A 28 11.08 -4.25 -24.63
CA LEU A 28 11.03 -3.37 -23.45
C LEU A 28 12.41 -2.97 -22.91
N ALA A 29 13.45 -3.72 -23.27
CA ALA A 29 14.84 -3.49 -22.85
C ALA A 29 15.70 -2.89 -23.98
N SER A 30 15.07 -2.17 -24.93
CA SER A 30 15.77 -1.57 -26.08
C SER A 30 16.65 -0.37 -25.72
N GLY A 31 16.51 0.20 -24.51
CA GLY A 31 17.20 1.42 -24.08
C GLY A 31 16.64 2.71 -24.68
N LEU A 32 15.80 2.61 -25.71
CA LEU A 32 15.13 3.74 -26.36
C LEU A 32 14.12 4.41 -25.43
N GLN A 33 14.08 5.74 -25.48
CA GLN A 33 13.10 6.59 -24.82
C GLN A 33 12.37 7.46 -25.85
N THR A 34 11.12 7.85 -25.54
CA THR A 34 10.33 8.70 -26.44
C THR A 34 11.06 10.02 -26.70
N GLY A 35 11.22 10.37 -27.98
CA GLY A 35 11.98 11.53 -28.42
C GLY A 35 13.44 11.22 -28.78
N ASP A 36 13.91 9.98 -28.62
CA ASP A 36 15.23 9.59 -29.13
C ASP A 36 15.31 9.60 -30.64
N ALA A 37 16.45 10.05 -31.15
CA ALA A 37 16.79 9.99 -32.56
C ALA A 37 17.46 8.65 -32.86
N VAL A 38 16.95 7.94 -33.87
CA VAL A 38 17.50 6.68 -34.37
C VAL A 38 17.91 6.83 -35.83
N ILE A 39 19.04 6.23 -36.21
CA ILE A 39 19.43 6.06 -37.60
C ILE A 39 19.05 4.64 -38.02
N TYR A 40 18.22 4.53 -39.04
CA TYR A 40 17.75 3.25 -39.57
C TYR A 40 18.72 2.69 -40.61
N ASN A 41 19.06 1.40 -40.55
CA ASN A 41 19.84 0.71 -41.58
C ASN A 41 19.13 -0.57 -42.03
N ALA A 42 18.98 -0.73 -43.35
CA ALA A 42 18.41 -1.93 -43.95
C ALA A 42 19.43 -3.09 -44.08
N GLU A 43 20.69 -2.86 -43.68
CA GLU A 43 21.79 -3.84 -43.68
C GLU A 43 22.00 -4.49 -45.07
N GLY A 44 21.87 -3.69 -46.14
CA GLY A 44 21.99 -4.15 -47.53
C GLY A 44 20.74 -4.83 -48.11
N HIS A 45 19.65 -4.94 -47.34
CA HIS A 45 18.37 -5.53 -47.77
C HIS A 45 17.39 -4.47 -48.28
N SER A 46 16.20 -4.91 -48.72
CA SER A 46 15.11 -3.99 -49.04
C SER A 46 14.61 -3.29 -47.78
N ALA A 47 14.66 -1.96 -47.78
CA ALA A 47 14.17 -1.14 -46.67
C ALA A 47 12.68 -1.36 -46.38
N ILE A 48 12.29 -1.16 -45.12
CA ILE A 48 10.91 -1.04 -44.67
C ILE A 48 10.27 0.14 -45.39
N GLY A 49 9.11 -0.08 -46.01
CA GLY A 49 8.43 0.97 -46.76
C GLY A 49 8.09 2.15 -45.86
N GLY A 50 8.42 3.37 -46.28
CA GLY A 50 8.31 4.58 -45.47
C GLY A 50 9.60 4.99 -44.77
N LEU A 51 10.59 4.08 -44.67
CA LEU A 51 11.92 4.36 -44.15
C LEU A 51 12.99 4.31 -45.25
N THR A 52 14.07 5.05 -45.06
CA THR A 52 15.25 5.10 -45.95
C THR A 52 16.47 4.71 -45.15
N SER A 53 17.27 3.77 -45.65
CA SER A 53 18.52 3.36 -45.00
C SER A 53 19.48 4.55 -44.88
N GLY A 54 20.06 4.75 -43.70
CA GLY A 54 20.83 5.94 -43.31
C GLY A 54 19.98 7.14 -42.86
N GLY A 55 18.64 7.04 -42.92
CA GLY A 55 17.74 8.11 -42.49
C GLY A 55 17.63 8.21 -40.96
N THR A 56 17.53 9.44 -40.46
CA THR A 56 17.26 9.74 -39.06
C THR A 56 15.76 9.87 -38.81
N TYR A 57 15.28 9.20 -37.76
CA TYR A 57 13.88 9.20 -37.33
C TYR A 57 13.80 9.39 -35.82
N TYR A 58 12.63 9.75 -35.30
CA TYR A 58 12.41 9.96 -33.87
C TYR A 58 11.39 8.96 -33.34
N VAL A 59 11.70 8.31 -32.22
CA VAL A 59 10.89 7.23 -31.66
C VAL A 59 9.86 7.76 -30.68
N ASN A 60 8.64 7.21 -30.72
CA ASN A 60 7.70 7.25 -29.62
C ASN A 60 7.52 5.82 -29.09
N VAL A 61 8.02 5.58 -27.88
CA VAL A 61 8.05 4.26 -27.26
C VAL A 61 6.70 3.96 -26.64
N GLN A 62 6.10 2.84 -27.04
CA GLN A 62 4.84 2.36 -26.49
C GLN A 62 5.11 1.45 -25.28
N GLY A 63 4.21 1.44 -24.30
CA GLY A 63 4.34 0.62 -23.08
C GLY A 63 4.37 -0.90 -23.29
N ASN A 64 4.22 -1.39 -24.52
CA ASN A 64 4.27 -2.82 -24.88
C ASN A 64 5.56 -3.23 -25.62
N GLY A 65 6.59 -2.37 -25.65
CA GLY A 65 7.87 -2.67 -26.32
C GLY A 65 7.84 -2.47 -27.84
N THR A 66 6.82 -1.78 -28.35
CA THR A 66 6.77 -1.31 -29.74
C THR A 66 7.15 0.17 -29.82
N ILE A 67 7.56 0.61 -31.00
CA ILE A 67 7.82 2.02 -31.30
C ILE A 67 6.99 2.48 -32.50
N LYS A 68 6.67 3.77 -32.50
CA LYS A 68 6.27 4.52 -33.68
C LYS A 68 7.39 5.47 -34.08
N LEU A 69 7.53 5.74 -35.38
CA LEU A 69 8.56 6.61 -35.91
C LEU A 69 7.95 7.92 -36.42
N TYR A 70 8.69 9.00 -36.26
CA TYR A 70 8.33 10.36 -36.68
C TYR A 70 9.51 11.03 -37.39
N ASN A 71 9.22 12.05 -38.20
CA ASN A 71 10.25 12.84 -38.87
C ASN A 71 10.86 13.92 -37.94
N THR A 72 10.18 14.27 -36.85
CA THR A 72 10.64 15.29 -35.90
C THR A 72 10.53 14.81 -34.45
N GLN A 73 11.43 15.27 -33.59
CA GLN A 73 11.39 15.01 -32.14
C GLN A 73 10.11 15.57 -31.51
N ALA A 74 9.67 16.75 -31.95
CA ALA A 74 8.48 17.40 -31.43
C ALA A 74 7.22 16.54 -31.63
N ASP A 75 7.06 15.94 -32.81
CA ASP A 75 5.93 15.07 -33.10
C ASP A 75 6.01 13.75 -32.31
N ALA A 76 7.22 13.22 -32.13
CA ALA A 76 7.45 12.02 -31.32
C ALA A 76 7.07 12.24 -29.84
N VAL A 77 7.42 13.39 -29.26
CA VAL A 77 7.10 13.71 -27.85
C VAL A 77 5.64 14.10 -27.67
N ALA A 78 5.07 14.92 -28.57
CA ALA A 78 3.69 15.41 -28.44
C ALA A 78 2.63 14.30 -28.50
N ASN A 79 2.94 13.17 -29.15
CA ASN A 79 1.98 12.08 -29.38
C ASN A 79 1.98 11.00 -28.29
N ASP A 80 2.56 11.25 -27.12
CA ASP A 80 2.64 10.30 -26.00
C ASP A 80 1.27 9.78 -25.51
N ARG A 81 0.12 10.38 -25.92
CA ARG A 81 -1.22 9.92 -25.49
C ARG A 81 -2.40 9.91 -26.47
N ALA A 82 -2.31 10.32 -27.74
CA ALA A 82 -3.45 10.13 -28.68
C ALA A 82 -3.12 10.43 -30.16
N GLY A 83 -2.94 9.38 -30.97
CA GLY A 83 -3.56 9.21 -32.29
C GLY A 83 -3.61 10.35 -33.33
N ASN A 84 -2.73 11.38 -33.33
CA ASN A 84 -2.86 12.48 -34.30
C ASN A 84 -2.49 12.11 -35.76
N GLY A 85 -2.03 10.88 -36.02
CA GLY A 85 -1.76 10.38 -37.37
C GLY A 85 -0.46 10.90 -38.03
N SER A 86 0.36 11.72 -37.37
CA SER A 86 1.62 12.25 -37.93
C SER A 86 2.81 11.27 -37.84
N PHE A 87 2.60 10.03 -37.39
CA PHE A 87 3.64 9.00 -37.45
C PHE A 87 3.94 8.61 -38.91
N ILE A 88 5.12 8.06 -39.15
CA ILE A 88 5.52 7.56 -40.46
C ILE A 88 4.72 6.30 -40.78
N SER A 89 3.99 6.34 -41.89
CA SER A 89 3.25 5.18 -42.40
C SER A 89 4.22 4.14 -42.95
N LEU A 90 4.17 2.93 -42.38
CA LEU A 90 4.98 1.79 -42.81
C LEU A 90 4.23 1.05 -43.93
N THR A 91 4.73 1.12 -45.16
CA THR A 91 4.01 0.62 -46.35
C THR A 91 4.42 -0.78 -46.80
N SER A 92 5.52 -1.31 -46.26
CA SER A 92 5.96 -2.69 -46.45
C SER A 92 6.89 -3.11 -45.30
N THR A 93 7.02 -4.41 -45.05
CA THR A 93 7.90 -4.93 -43.99
C THR A 93 9.39 -4.94 -44.37
N GLY A 94 9.78 -4.55 -45.58
CA GLY A 94 11.15 -4.76 -46.07
C GLY A 94 11.51 -6.24 -46.24
N SER A 95 12.81 -6.54 -46.29
CA SER A 95 13.34 -7.91 -46.42
C SER A 95 14.57 -8.14 -45.52
N GLY A 96 15.08 -9.37 -45.50
CA GLY A 96 16.22 -9.77 -44.68
C GLY A 96 15.83 -10.38 -43.33
N THR A 97 16.83 -10.85 -42.59
CA THR A 97 16.67 -11.44 -41.26
C THR A 97 17.12 -10.51 -40.14
N GLU A 98 17.78 -9.41 -40.47
CA GLU A 98 18.28 -8.39 -39.54
C GLU A 98 18.22 -7.02 -40.23
N GLN A 99 17.69 -6.03 -39.51
CA GLN A 99 17.79 -4.61 -39.78
C GLN A 99 18.01 -3.89 -38.44
N THR A 100 18.53 -2.67 -38.47
CA THR A 100 19.00 -2.00 -37.25
C THR A 100 18.49 -0.59 -37.09
N PHE A 101 18.34 -0.19 -35.82
CA PHE A 101 18.33 1.20 -35.39
C PHE A 101 19.57 1.44 -34.54
N THR A 102 20.34 2.46 -34.89
CA THR A 102 21.47 2.93 -34.09
C THR A 102 21.13 4.27 -33.46
N PHE A 103 21.51 4.47 -32.20
CA PHE A 103 21.18 5.69 -31.46
C PHE A 103 22.22 5.99 -30.39
N SER A 104 22.30 7.25 -29.98
CA SER A 104 23.06 7.63 -28.79
C SER A 104 22.16 7.45 -27.57
N PRO A 105 22.59 6.69 -26.55
CA PRO A 105 21.82 6.54 -25.31
C PRO A 105 21.52 7.90 -24.70
N SER A 106 20.37 8.03 -24.06
CA SER A 106 19.95 9.28 -23.45
C SER A 106 19.31 9.05 -22.08
N ILE A 107 19.34 10.07 -21.23
CA ILE A 107 18.69 10.08 -19.93
C ILE A 107 17.69 11.23 -19.94
N HIS A 108 16.41 10.89 -20.00
CA HIS A 108 15.32 11.87 -19.95
C HIS A 108 14.93 12.19 -18.51
N PHE A 109 14.56 13.44 -18.26
CA PHE A 109 14.06 13.92 -16.98
C PHE A 109 13.13 15.12 -17.17
N ASN A 110 12.18 15.29 -16.24
CA ASN A 110 11.34 16.48 -16.19
C ASN A 110 12.02 17.56 -15.35
N PRO A 111 12.59 18.62 -15.94
CA PRO A 111 13.33 19.63 -15.19
C PRO A 111 12.43 20.50 -14.30
N ALA A 112 11.12 20.59 -14.61
CA ALA A 112 10.14 21.36 -13.86
C ALA A 112 9.49 20.56 -12.72
N ALA A 113 9.78 19.26 -12.60
CA ALA A 113 9.28 18.45 -11.49
C ALA A 113 9.94 18.87 -10.16
N PRO A 114 9.21 18.81 -9.02
CA PRO A 114 9.74 19.25 -7.74
C PRO A 114 11.07 18.58 -7.38
N SER A 115 12.06 19.38 -6.99
CA SER A 115 13.39 18.94 -6.55
C SER A 115 14.27 18.25 -7.62
N VAL A 116 13.88 18.25 -8.90
CA VAL A 116 14.73 17.70 -9.96
C VAL A 116 15.90 18.62 -10.26
N VAL A 117 15.65 19.92 -10.47
CA VAL A 117 16.71 20.92 -10.62
C VAL A 117 16.80 21.75 -9.35
N ASP A 118 17.93 21.63 -8.64
CA ASP A 118 18.24 22.44 -7.47
C ASP A 118 19.21 23.56 -7.88
N THR A 119 18.66 24.75 -8.13
CA THR A 119 19.46 25.93 -8.50
C THR A 119 20.29 26.47 -7.35
N ALA A 120 19.90 26.24 -6.09
CA ALA A 120 20.66 26.69 -4.92
C ALA A 120 21.96 25.90 -4.77
N ASN A 121 21.91 24.59 -5.06
CA ASN A 121 23.08 23.72 -5.00
C ASN A 121 23.73 23.41 -6.37
N SER A 122 23.14 23.93 -7.45
CA SER A 122 23.51 23.66 -8.85
C SER A 122 23.67 22.17 -9.13
N ALA A 123 22.64 21.41 -8.74
CA ALA A 123 22.59 19.96 -8.88
C ALA A 123 21.31 19.52 -9.61
N ILE A 124 21.40 18.40 -10.33
CA ILE A 124 20.26 17.80 -11.04
C ILE A 124 20.07 16.37 -10.54
N LEU A 125 18.86 16.03 -10.11
CA LEU A 125 18.48 14.66 -9.80
C LEU A 125 18.06 13.95 -11.09
N LEU A 126 18.76 12.87 -11.43
CA LEU A 126 18.43 12.03 -12.57
C LEU A 126 17.71 10.76 -12.12
N PRO A 127 16.97 10.08 -13.02
CA PRO A 127 16.40 8.77 -12.73
C PRO A 127 17.47 7.79 -12.18
N PRO A 128 17.11 6.93 -11.22
CA PRO A 128 18.03 5.91 -10.70
C PRO A 128 18.58 5.01 -11.81
N GLN A 129 19.76 4.42 -11.58
CA GLN A 129 20.42 3.50 -12.53
C GLN A 129 20.68 4.11 -13.92
N ASN A 130 20.87 5.44 -14.01
CA ASN A 130 21.19 6.15 -15.24
C ASN A 130 22.58 5.81 -15.84
N GLY A 131 23.39 5.00 -15.15
CA GLY A 131 24.66 4.48 -15.66
C GLY A 131 25.81 5.50 -15.72
N LEU A 132 25.58 6.76 -15.36
CA LEU A 132 26.62 7.78 -15.37
C LEU A 132 27.63 7.56 -14.24
N SER A 133 28.89 7.78 -14.57
CA SER A 133 30.02 7.86 -13.66
C SER A 133 30.64 9.25 -13.67
N THR A 134 31.35 9.60 -12.60
CA THR A 134 32.10 10.86 -12.54
C THR A 134 33.16 10.89 -13.65
N GLY A 135 33.16 11.98 -14.42
CA GLY A 135 34.01 12.18 -15.59
C GLY A 135 33.31 11.91 -16.93
N ASP A 136 32.10 11.36 -16.94
CA ASP A 136 31.39 11.06 -18.18
C ASP A 136 30.97 12.34 -18.92
N ALA A 137 31.10 12.33 -20.24
CA ALA A 137 30.66 13.41 -21.11
C ALA A 137 29.21 13.20 -21.55
N VAL A 138 28.40 14.25 -21.42
CA VAL A 138 27.00 14.29 -21.86
C VAL A 138 26.75 15.52 -22.72
N VAL A 139 25.90 15.38 -23.73
CA VAL A 139 25.36 16.50 -24.50
C VAL A 139 23.98 16.83 -23.96
N TYR A 140 23.78 18.07 -23.53
CA TYR A 140 22.49 18.51 -23.04
C TYR A 140 21.56 18.86 -24.21
N ASP A 141 20.34 18.33 -24.20
CA ASP A 141 19.28 18.67 -25.14
C ASP A 141 18.05 19.15 -24.35
N ALA A 142 17.72 20.43 -24.52
CA ALA A 142 16.53 21.03 -23.92
C ALA A 142 15.22 20.54 -24.59
N GLY A 143 15.30 19.93 -25.77
CA GLY A 143 14.15 19.55 -26.57
C GLY A 143 13.48 20.74 -27.28
N PRO A 144 12.65 20.46 -28.30
CA PRO A 144 12.03 21.49 -29.12
C PRO A 144 10.96 22.27 -28.34
N GLY A 145 11.02 23.60 -28.41
CA GLY A 145 10.01 24.50 -27.82
C GLY A 145 10.14 24.74 -26.31
N ASN A 146 11.11 24.10 -25.65
CA ASN A 146 11.37 24.27 -24.22
C ASN A 146 12.39 25.38 -23.95
N THR A 147 12.34 25.94 -22.74
CA THR A 147 13.40 26.82 -22.22
C THR A 147 14.46 25.98 -21.53
N ALA A 148 15.71 26.15 -21.94
CA ALA A 148 16.85 25.47 -21.32
C ALA A 148 16.97 25.80 -19.82
N ILE A 149 17.51 24.85 -19.05
CA ILE A 149 17.96 25.07 -17.67
C ILE A 149 19.01 26.18 -17.69
N GLY A 150 18.82 27.21 -16.86
CA GLY A 150 19.72 28.36 -16.82
C GLY A 150 21.14 27.92 -16.50
N GLY A 151 22.12 28.37 -17.28
CA GLY A 151 23.52 27.93 -17.18
C GLY A 151 23.90 26.83 -18.19
N LEU A 152 22.92 26.11 -18.76
CA LEU A 152 23.13 25.14 -19.83
C LEU A 152 22.68 25.68 -21.19
N THR A 153 23.34 25.22 -22.23
CA THR A 153 23.04 25.53 -23.63
C THR A 153 22.71 24.22 -24.34
N SER A 154 21.58 24.16 -25.05
CA SER A 154 21.21 22.97 -25.82
C SER A 154 22.29 22.66 -26.87
N ALA A 155 22.54 21.37 -27.11
CA ALA A 155 23.70 20.82 -27.82
C ALA A 155 25.08 21.10 -27.17
N GLY A 156 25.12 21.71 -25.98
CA GLY A 156 26.34 21.89 -25.20
C GLY A 156 26.84 20.57 -24.62
N THR A 157 28.16 20.35 -24.68
CA THR A 157 28.81 19.21 -24.02
C THR A 157 29.24 19.59 -22.61
N TYR A 158 28.96 18.71 -21.65
CA TYR A 158 29.22 18.87 -20.23
C TYR A 158 29.79 17.59 -19.64
N TYR A 159 30.46 17.70 -18.50
CA TYR A 159 31.07 16.57 -17.81
C TYR A 159 30.44 16.36 -16.44
N VAL A 160 30.06 15.13 -16.15
CA VAL A 160 29.26 14.74 -14.99
C VAL A 160 30.16 14.48 -13.78
N ASN A 161 29.75 14.97 -12.61
CA ASN A 161 30.27 14.52 -11.32
C ASN A 161 29.11 14.00 -10.46
N VAL A 162 29.11 12.71 -10.18
CA VAL A 162 28.04 12.00 -9.47
C VAL A 162 28.22 12.19 -7.97
N GLN A 163 27.19 12.70 -7.29
CA GLN A 163 27.20 12.95 -5.85
C GLN A 163 26.76 11.71 -5.06
N SER A 164 27.14 11.62 -3.78
CA SER A 164 26.77 10.51 -2.89
C SER A 164 25.26 10.40 -2.62
N ASN A 165 24.50 11.49 -2.81
CA ASN A 165 23.04 11.50 -2.68
C ASN A 165 22.30 11.19 -4.00
N GLY A 166 23.03 10.80 -5.06
CA GLY A 166 22.47 10.40 -6.36
C GLY A 166 22.17 11.56 -7.32
N THR A 167 22.43 12.82 -6.94
CA THR A 167 22.37 13.94 -7.90
C THR A 167 23.67 14.06 -8.69
N ILE A 168 23.63 14.85 -9.77
CA ILE A 168 24.81 15.19 -10.56
C ILE A 168 25.11 16.68 -10.51
N LYS A 169 26.38 17.02 -10.65
CA LYS A 169 26.86 18.36 -11.01
C LYS A 169 27.53 18.32 -12.37
N LEU A 170 27.49 19.43 -13.10
CA LEU A 170 28.03 19.56 -14.45
C LEU A 170 29.24 20.49 -14.48
N TYR A 171 30.22 20.15 -15.31
CA TYR A 171 31.45 20.92 -15.52
C TYR A 171 31.71 21.13 -17.01
N ALA A 172 32.49 22.15 -17.34
CA ALA A 172 32.91 22.43 -18.72
C ALA A 172 34.03 21.50 -19.21
N THR A 173 34.80 20.90 -18.31
CA THR A 173 35.90 19.98 -18.66
C THR A 173 35.87 18.69 -17.84
N GLN A 174 36.37 17.59 -18.42
CA GLN A 174 36.48 16.30 -17.73
C GLN A 174 37.42 16.37 -16.52
N ALA A 175 38.53 17.09 -16.67
CA ALA A 175 39.52 17.25 -15.60
C ALA A 175 38.90 17.90 -14.37
N ASP A 176 38.05 18.91 -14.55
CA ASP A 176 37.32 19.53 -13.44
C ASP A 176 36.29 18.58 -12.85
N ALA A 177 35.56 17.80 -13.67
CA ALA A 177 34.62 16.82 -13.15
C ALA A 177 35.30 15.73 -12.30
N LEU A 178 36.50 15.27 -12.68
CA LEU A 178 37.27 14.24 -11.96
C LEU A 178 38.01 14.79 -10.73
N ALA A 179 38.61 15.98 -10.84
CA ALA A 179 39.36 16.61 -9.75
C ALA A 179 38.48 16.92 -8.52
N ASN A 180 37.16 16.97 -8.72
CA ASN A 180 36.18 17.34 -7.71
C ASN A 180 35.45 16.14 -7.09
N ASP A 181 36.06 14.94 -7.07
CA ASP A 181 35.58 13.75 -6.33
C ASP A 181 35.57 14.00 -4.79
N GLY A 182 34.70 14.91 -4.34
CA GLY A 182 34.37 15.16 -2.94
C GLY A 182 34.75 16.50 -2.31
N ALA A 183 35.42 17.46 -2.98
CA ALA A 183 35.90 18.70 -2.30
C ALA A 183 35.99 20.02 -3.11
N GLY A 184 35.30 20.16 -4.25
CA GLY A 184 34.92 21.44 -4.87
C GLY A 184 35.97 22.56 -5.00
N ASN A 185 36.52 22.75 -6.21
CA ASN A 185 37.09 24.05 -6.62
C ASN A 185 36.00 25.09 -7.00
N GLY A 186 34.72 24.76 -6.85
CA GLY A 186 33.60 25.65 -7.17
C GLY A 186 33.39 25.92 -8.67
N SER A 187 34.14 25.27 -9.57
CA SER A 187 34.05 25.47 -11.03
C SER A 187 32.91 24.67 -11.69
N PHE A 188 31.95 24.17 -10.92
CA PHE A 188 30.74 23.58 -11.50
C PHE A 188 29.91 24.67 -12.20
N ILE A 189 29.13 24.25 -13.18
CA ILE A 189 28.23 25.14 -13.90
C ILE A 189 27.11 25.57 -12.97
N SER A 190 27.03 26.88 -12.72
CA SER A 190 25.98 27.46 -11.88
C SER A 190 24.63 27.40 -12.59
N LEU A 191 23.64 26.77 -11.96
CA LEU A 191 22.30 26.66 -12.51
C LEU A 191 21.44 27.84 -12.06
N SER A 192 20.96 28.66 -13.00
CA SER A 192 20.26 29.93 -12.68
C SER A 192 18.74 29.88 -12.83
N SER A 193 18.19 28.82 -13.42
CA SER A 193 16.75 28.57 -13.51
C SER A 193 16.50 27.08 -13.78
N VAL A 194 15.30 26.59 -13.44
CA VAL A 194 14.92 25.19 -13.68
C VAL A 194 14.57 24.88 -15.15
N GLY A 195 14.57 25.86 -16.06
CA GLY A 195 14.09 25.68 -17.43
C GLY A 195 12.57 25.46 -17.52
N SER A 196 12.10 24.87 -18.62
CA SER A 196 10.69 24.51 -18.82
C SER A 196 10.52 23.21 -19.61
N GLY A 197 9.28 22.75 -19.72
CA GLY A 197 8.92 21.50 -20.40
C GLY A 197 8.81 20.33 -19.42
N ASN A 198 8.23 19.23 -19.91
CA ASN A 198 8.09 17.99 -19.14
C ASN A 198 9.18 16.96 -19.45
N ASP A 199 10.05 17.28 -20.41
CA ASP A 199 11.06 16.37 -20.91
C ASP A 199 12.26 17.16 -21.45
N GLN A 200 13.43 16.92 -20.86
CA GLN A 200 14.74 17.34 -21.32
C GLN A 200 15.70 16.18 -21.09
N LYS A 201 16.84 16.16 -21.79
CA LYS A 201 17.72 15.00 -21.73
C LYS A 201 19.19 15.31 -21.75
N PHE A 202 19.94 14.39 -21.17
CA PHE A 202 21.36 14.25 -21.41
C PHE A 202 21.58 13.09 -22.36
N VAL A 203 22.07 13.38 -23.56
CA VAL A 203 22.52 12.37 -24.50
C VAL A 203 23.94 11.98 -24.10
N LEU A 204 24.15 10.71 -23.78
CA LEU A 204 25.47 10.20 -23.44
C LEU A 204 26.37 10.36 -24.67
N SER A 205 27.57 10.89 -24.48
CA SER A 205 28.58 11.00 -25.53
C SER A 205 29.85 10.22 -25.18
N PRO A 206 29.74 8.91 -24.93
CA PRO A 206 30.90 8.04 -24.72
C PRO A 206 31.72 8.06 -26.00
N SER A 207 32.93 8.59 -25.91
CA SER A 207 33.77 8.76 -27.08
C SER A 207 35.19 8.32 -26.81
N ILE A 208 35.76 7.65 -27.81
CA ILE A 208 37.14 7.19 -27.79
C ILE A 208 37.94 8.24 -28.55
N LEU A 209 38.68 9.06 -27.80
CA LEU A 209 39.55 10.10 -28.36
C LEU A 209 40.87 9.48 -28.84
N PHE A 210 41.37 9.94 -29.98
CA PHE A 210 42.67 9.52 -30.50
C PHE A 210 43.30 10.60 -31.38
N ASP A 211 44.64 10.63 -31.43
CA ASP A 211 45.40 11.44 -32.39
C ASP A 211 45.70 10.59 -33.63
N PRO A 212 45.00 10.81 -34.76
CA PRO A 212 45.21 10.03 -35.97
C PRO A 212 46.55 10.32 -36.67
N SER A 213 47.22 11.42 -36.32
CA SER A 213 48.53 11.82 -36.86
C SER A 213 49.70 11.21 -36.07
N ALA A 214 49.43 10.68 -34.88
CA ALA A 214 50.42 9.97 -34.08
C ALA A 214 50.95 8.74 -34.83
N PRO A 215 52.26 8.42 -34.70
CA PRO A 215 52.86 7.30 -35.41
C PRO A 215 52.10 5.99 -35.17
N SER A 216 51.85 5.25 -36.25
CA SER A 216 51.20 3.93 -36.24
C SER A 216 49.72 3.89 -35.80
N VAL A 217 49.05 5.04 -35.60
CA VAL A 217 47.62 5.07 -35.30
C VAL A 217 46.79 4.75 -36.54
N VAL A 218 46.92 5.52 -37.62
CA VAL A 218 46.24 5.23 -38.89
C VAL A 218 47.19 4.54 -39.87
N ASN A 219 46.83 3.35 -40.32
CA ASN A 219 47.53 2.64 -41.38
C ASN A 219 46.62 2.55 -42.61
N THR A 220 46.88 3.38 -43.61
CA THR A 220 46.08 3.46 -44.85
C THR A 220 46.25 2.22 -45.73
N ALA A 221 47.46 1.62 -45.77
CA ALA A 221 47.72 0.42 -46.55
C ALA A 221 46.94 -0.81 -46.03
N ALA A 222 46.83 -0.94 -44.70
CA ALA A 222 46.03 -1.99 -44.06
C ALA A 222 44.57 -1.58 -43.83
N SER A 223 44.24 -0.29 -43.98
CA SER A 223 42.95 0.32 -43.63
C SER A 223 42.52 -0.03 -42.20
N THR A 224 43.41 0.24 -41.25
CA THR A 224 43.23 -0.02 -39.81
C THR A 224 43.53 1.21 -38.97
N ILE A 225 42.83 1.35 -37.83
CA ILE A 225 43.05 2.42 -36.84
C ILE A 225 43.37 1.78 -35.49
N ALA A 226 44.49 2.14 -34.87
CA ALA A 226 44.81 1.72 -33.50
C ALA A 226 44.19 2.68 -32.49
N LEU A 227 43.30 2.17 -31.64
CA LEU A 227 42.66 2.95 -30.59
C LEU A 227 43.34 2.72 -29.24
N PRO A 228 43.16 3.63 -28.26
CA PRO A 228 43.65 3.43 -26.90
C PRO A 228 43.23 2.06 -26.33
N PRO A 229 44.09 1.37 -25.55
CA PRO A 229 43.75 0.08 -24.93
C PRO A 229 42.51 0.20 -24.03
N ALA A 230 41.78 -0.92 -23.86
CA ALA A 230 40.57 -0.98 -23.04
C ALA A 230 39.46 0.01 -23.45
N ASN A 231 39.40 0.38 -24.73
CA ASN A 231 38.35 1.24 -25.29
C ASN A 231 36.93 0.63 -25.28
N GLY A 232 36.79 -0.64 -24.90
CA GLY A 232 35.49 -1.30 -24.73
C GLY A 232 34.79 -1.72 -26.01
N LEU A 233 35.33 -1.40 -27.20
CA LEU A 233 34.73 -1.80 -28.46
C LEU A 233 34.88 -3.30 -28.71
N ASN A 234 33.80 -3.88 -29.22
CA ASN A 234 33.70 -5.24 -29.71
C ASN A 234 33.42 -5.24 -31.22
N THR A 235 33.70 -6.37 -31.86
CA THR A 235 33.33 -6.56 -33.28
C THR A 235 31.81 -6.51 -33.42
N GLY A 236 31.33 -5.66 -34.33
CA GLY A 236 29.91 -5.40 -34.58
C GLY A 236 29.40 -4.09 -33.97
N ASP A 237 30.17 -3.45 -33.07
CA ASP A 237 29.75 -2.21 -32.42
C ASP A 237 29.64 -1.07 -33.43
N ALA A 238 28.60 -0.24 -33.27
CA ALA A 238 28.37 0.94 -34.07
C ALA A 238 29.08 2.15 -33.46
N VAL A 239 29.77 2.92 -34.30
CA VAL A 239 30.46 4.16 -33.91
C VAL A 239 30.16 5.27 -34.89
N ALA A 240 29.82 6.46 -34.38
CA ALA A 240 29.82 7.68 -35.18
C ALA A 240 31.22 8.30 -35.17
N TYR A 241 31.76 8.58 -36.35
CA TYR A 241 33.06 9.24 -36.46
C TYR A 241 32.89 10.76 -36.35
N ASP A 242 33.68 11.42 -35.50
CA ASP A 242 33.77 12.87 -35.41
C ASP A 242 35.22 13.30 -35.62
N ALA A 243 35.44 14.09 -36.67
CA ALA A 243 36.77 14.60 -37.01
C ALA A 243 37.24 15.72 -36.06
N GLY A 244 36.36 16.30 -35.25
CA GLY A 244 36.65 17.49 -34.46
C GLY A 244 36.64 18.77 -35.31
N LEU A 245 36.34 19.90 -34.67
CA LEU A 245 36.23 21.18 -35.36
C LEU A 245 37.59 21.70 -35.82
N GLY A 246 37.72 22.04 -37.11
CA GLY A 246 38.93 22.63 -37.68
C GLY A 246 40.00 21.62 -38.12
N ASN A 247 39.74 20.32 -37.94
CA ASN A 247 40.63 19.24 -38.34
C ASN A 247 40.34 18.70 -39.74
N THR A 248 41.32 18.03 -40.34
CA THR A 248 41.12 17.25 -41.57
C THR A 248 40.72 15.82 -41.20
N ALA A 249 39.57 15.36 -41.69
CA ALA A 249 39.10 13.99 -41.46
C ALA A 249 40.06 12.93 -42.05
N ILE A 250 40.09 11.74 -41.43
CA ILE A 250 40.72 10.54 -42.01
C ILE A 250 40.06 10.23 -43.35
N GLY A 251 40.85 10.12 -44.41
CA GLY A 251 40.34 9.86 -45.75
C GLY A 251 39.59 8.53 -45.80
N GLY A 252 38.38 8.51 -46.37
CA GLY A 252 37.47 7.36 -46.35
C GLY A 252 36.42 7.42 -45.24
N LEU A 253 36.61 8.28 -44.22
CA LEU A 253 35.61 8.56 -43.20
C LEU A 253 34.96 9.92 -43.41
N THR A 254 33.68 10.00 -43.05
CA THR A 254 32.86 11.22 -43.10
C THR A 254 32.40 11.53 -41.69
N SER A 255 32.69 12.75 -41.22
CA SER A 255 32.28 13.20 -39.89
C SER A 255 30.75 13.16 -39.74
N GLY A 256 30.26 12.64 -38.62
CA GLY A 256 28.85 12.39 -38.32
C GLY A 256 28.29 11.08 -38.88
N LEU A 257 29.04 10.35 -39.73
CA LEU A 257 28.57 9.10 -40.33
C LEU A 257 28.82 7.92 -39.38
N THR A 258 27.90 6.97 -39.37
CA THR A 258 27.98 5.74 -38.55
C THR A 258 28.72 4.64 -39.30
N TYR A 259 29.65 3.99 -38.61
CA TYR A 259 30.45 2.87 -39.08
C TYR A 259 30.37 1.72 -38.08
N PHE A 260 30.71 0.51 -38.52
CA PHE A 260 30.70 -0.69 -37.69
C PHE A 260 32.12 -1.25 -37.54
N VAL A 261 32.47 -1.57 -36.30
CA VAL A 261 33.84 -1.94 -35.89
C VAL A 261 34.08 -3.43 -36.12
N ASN A 262 35.22 -3.80 -36.71
CA ASN A 262 35.79 -5.14 -36.60
C ASN A 262 37.13 -5.07 -35.86
N VAL A 263 37.17 -5.59 -34.63
CA VAL A 263 38.35 -5.59 -33.79
C VAL A 263 39.31 -6.68 -34.27
N GLN A 264 40.52 -6.30 -34.67
CA GLN A 264 41.57 -7.23 -35.08
C GLN A 264 42.25 -7.86 -33.85
N SER A 265 42.94 -8.98 -34.05
CA SER A 265 43.75 -9.62 -33.01
C SER A 265 44.87 -8.72 -32.45
N SER A 266 45.29 -7.69 -33.18
CA SER A 266 46.25 -6.69 -32.73
C SER A 266 45.64 -5.60 -31.82
N GLY A 267 44.31 -5.57 -31.65
CA GLY A 267 43.58 -4.49 -30.98
C GLY A 267 43.27 -3.28 -31.86
N ALA A 268 43.83 -3.21 -33.07
CA ALA A 268 43.42 -2.22 -34.07
C ALA A 268 42.04 -2.55 -34.64
N ILE A 269 41.33 -1.55 -35.16
CA ILE A 269 40.00 -1.71 -35.74
C ILE A 269 40.02 -1.55 -37.25
N LYS A 270 39.11 -2.27 -37.90
CA LYS A 270 38.63 -2.01 -39.27
C LYS A 270 37.20 -1.47 -39.20
N LEU A 271 36.78 -0.75 -40.23
CA LEU A 271 35.44 -0.16 -40.30
C LEU A 271 34.68 -0.66 -41.53
N TYR A 272 33.37 -0.84 -41.35
CA TYR A 272 32.43 -1.27 -42.37
C TYR A 272 31.17 -0.40 -42.34
N HIS A 273 30.39 -0.41 -43.41
CA HIS A 273 29.11 0.30 -43.50
C HIS A 273 27.92 -0.52 -42.94
N THR A 274 28.12 -1.81 -42.62
CA THR A 274 27.08 -2.69 -42.04
C THR A 274 27.65 -3.52 -40.89
N ALA A 275 26.82 -3.89 -39.92
CA ALA A 275 27.22 -4.71 -38.77
C ALA A 275 27.55 -6.15 -39.20
N ALA A 276 26.79 -6.67 -40.17
CA ALA A 276 26.98 -8.02 -40.71
C ALA A 276 28.36 -8.17 -41.38
N ASP A 277 28.78 -7.19 -42.17
CA ASP A 277 30.08 -7.23 -42.84
C ASP A 277 31.25 -7.00 -41.87
N ALA A 278 31.05 -6.13 -40.86
CA ALA A 278 31.99 -6.00 -39.76
C ALA A 278 32.19 -7.33 -39.05
N THR A 279 31.13 -8.09 -38.79
CA THR A 279 31.24 -9.41 -38.14
C THR A 279 31.90 -10.45 -39.05
N ALA A 280 31.54 -10.45 -40.33
CA ALA A 280 32.07 -11.39 -41.32
C ALA A 280 33.56 -11.14 -41.65
N ASN A 281 34.05 -9.91 -41.47
CA ASN A 281 35.43 -9.49 -41.75
C ASN A 281 35.89 -9.84 -43.18
N GLY A 282 35.05 -9.55 -44.19
CA GLY A 282 35.32 -9.88 -45.60
C GLY A 282 36.48 -9.09 -46.24
N GLY A 283 37.11 -8.16 -45.50
CA GLY A 283 38.23 -7.33 -45.97
C GLY A 283 37.95 -6.48 -47.21
N ALA A 284 39.01 -6.12 -47.94
CA ALA A 284 38.98 -5.20 -49.10
C ALA A 284 38.17 -5.68 -50.32
N GLY A 285 37.82 -6.97 -50.40
CA GLY A 285 36.94 -7.49 -51.46
C GLY A 285 35.45 -7.24 -51.19
N ASN A 286 35.11 -6.78 -49.99
CA ASN A 286 33.74 -6.46 -49.59
C ASN A 286 33.41 -5.01 -49.93
N GLY A 287 32.33 -4.78 -50.69
CA GLY A 287 31.91 -3.43 -51.09
C GLY A 287 31.52 -2.50 -49.92
N ASN A 288 31.24 -3.06 -48.74
CA ASN A 288 30.94 -2.31 -47.53
C ASN A 288 32.17 -2.05 -46.65
N PHE A 289 33.35 -2.54 -47.03
CA PHE A 289 34.60 -2.24 -46.33
C PHE A 289 35.02 -0.77 -46.54
N VAL A 290 35.43 -0.11 -45.46
CA VAL A 290 35.89 1.28 -45.51
C VAL A 290 37.39 1.33 -45.79
N HIS A 291 37.75 1.83 -46.97
CA HIS A 291 39.13 2.05 -47.34
C HIS A 291 39.65 3.38 -46.81
N LEU A 292 40.72 3.34 -46.00
CA LEU A 292 41.35 4.55 -45.47
C LEU A 292 42.36 5.11 -46.49
N THR A 293 42.19 6.36 -46.92
CA THR A 293 42.98 6.96 -48.00
C THR A 293 43.96 8.05 -47.55
N SER A 294 43.80 8.58 -46.33
CA SER A 294 44.74 9.52 -45.70
C SER A 294 44.62 9.44 -44.18
N THR A 295 45.63 9.93 -43.44
CA THR A 295 45.65 9.86 -41.97
C THR A 295 44.79 10.91 -41.28
N GLY A 296 44.35 11.98 -41.96
CA GLY A 296 43.72 13.12 -41.28
C GLY A 296 44.70 13.93 -40.41
N SER A 297 44.18 14.85 -39.60
CA SER A 297 44.94 15.72 -38.69
C SER A 297 44.18 16.01 -37.37
N GLY A 298 44.86 16.62 -36.40
CA GLY A 298 44.28 16.97 -35.09
C GLY A 298 44.61 15.91 -34.02
N SER A 299 44.37 16.21 -32.75
CA SER A 299 44.61 15.29 -31.62
C SER A 299 43.33 14.87 -30.89
N ASP A 300 42.19 15.34 -31.38
CA ASP A 300 40.87 15.25 -30.76
C ASP A 300 39.81 14.60 -31.67
N GLN A 301 40.27 13.81 -32.65
CA GLN A 301 39.34 12.95 -33.40
C GLN A 301 38.77 11.87 -32.49
N ARG A 302 37.53 11.47 -32.75
CA ARG A 302 36.85 10.53 -31.88
C ARG A 302 35.85 9.64 -32.57
N PHE A 303 35.67 8.46 -31.98
CA PHE A 303 34.53 7.59 -32.24
C PHE A 303 33.56 7.69 -31.09
N VAL A 304 32.34 8.15 -31.35
CA VAL A 304 31.24 8.13 -30.37
C VAL A 304 30.57 6.78 -30.47
N THR A 305 30.51 6.03 -29.37
CA THR A 305 29.87 4.71 -29.35
C THR A 305 28.35 4.85 -29.35
N LEU A 306 27.67 4.03 -30.15
CA LEU A 306 26.21 4.04 -30.29
C LEU A 306 25.64 2.70 -29.83
N ASP A 307 24.43 2.75 -29.26
CA ASP A 307 23.63 1.56 -29.01
C ASP A 307 22.93 1.12 -30.28
N THR A 308 22.71 -0.19 -30.40
CA THR A 308 22.08 -0.80 -31.58
C THR A 308 20.92 -1.68 -31.17
N VAL A 309 19.73 -1.38 -31.70
CA VAL A 309 18.59 -2.29 -31.68
C VAL A 309 18.59 -3.09 -32.97
N LYS A 310 18.60 -4.42 -32.85
CA LYS A 310 18.51 -5.36 -33.98
C LYS A 310 17.15 -6.03 -33.98
N PHE A 311 16.54 -6.17 -35.15
CA PHE A 311 15.26 -6.86 -35.29
C PHE A 311 15.13 -7.55 -36.65
N ASN A 312 14.37 -8.65 -36.71
CA ASN A 312 14.02 -9.29 -37.98
C ASN A 312 12.75 -8.64 -38.53
N PRO A 313 12.83 -7.86 -39.62
CA PRO A 313 11.71 -7.08 -40.10
C PRO A 313 10.58 -7.93 -40.70
N THR A 314 10.88 -9.17 -41.12
CA THR A 314 9.90 -10.17 -41.61
C THR A 314 9.46 -11.16 -40.54
N GLY A 315 10.00 -11.03 -39.32
CA GLY A 315 9.72 -11.92 -38.21
C GLY A 315 8.36 -11.69 -37.57
N THR A 316 8.04 -12.56 -36.61
CA THR A 316 6.89 -12.41 -35.71
C THR A 316 7.36 -12.47 -34.25
N THR A 317 6.62 -11.80 -33.38
CA THR A 317 6.87 -11.76 -31.94
C THR A 317 6.79 -13.14 -31.30
N ASN A 318 7.52 -13.37 -30.21
CA ASN A 318 7.19 -14.48 -29.30
C ASN A 318 6.03 -14.02 -28.41
N PHE A 319 5.09 -14.93 -28.07
CA PHE A 319 3.83 -14.70 -27.35
C PHE A 319 3.68 -13.29 -26.73
N ILE A 320 2.85 -12.43 -27.35
CA ILE A 320 2.44 -11.15 -26.77
C ILE A 320 0.97 -11.27 -26.38
N TYR A 321 0.70 -11.24 -25.08
CA TYR A 321 -0.64 -11.07 -24.55
C TYR A 321 -0.85 -9.59 -24.20
N ALA A 322 -1.62 -8.89 -25.04
CA ALA A 322 -2.12 -7.56 -24.73
C ALA A 322 -3.53 -7.72 -24.13
N PRO A 323 -3.69 -7.63 -22.79
CA PRO A 323 -5.01 -7.74 -22.18
C PRO A 323 -5.92 -6.62 -22.69
N THR A 324 -7.15 -6.98 -23.04
CA THR A 324 -8.18 -6.03 -23.46
C THR A 324 -8.47 -5.02 -22.35
N PRO A 325 -9.00 -3.81 -22.68
CA PRO A 325 -9.45 -2.87 -21.65
C PRO A 325 -10.43 -3.49 -20.65
N THR A 326 -11.23 -4.46 -21.08
CA THR A 326 -12.13 -5.24 -20.23
C THR A 326 -11.37 -6.18 -19.28
N GLU A 327 -10.36 -6.91 -19.74
CA GLU A 327 -9.51 -7.76 -18.88
C GLU A 327 -8.68 -6.92 -17.90
N VAL A 328 -8.13 -5.78 -18.35
CA VAL A 328 -7.46 -4.81 -17.47
C VAL A 328 -8.43 -4.25 -16.44
N SER A 329 -9.65 -3.91 -16.84
CA SER A 329 -10.71 -3.44 -15.93
C SER A 329 -11.10 -4.50 -14.93
N THR A 330 -11.17 -5.78 -15.35
CA THR A 330 -11.46 -6.93 -14.49
C THR A 330 -10.34 -7.21 -13.50
N LEU A 331 -9.07 -7.07 -13.92
CA LEU A 331 -7.91 -7.18 -13.04
C LEU A 331 -7.85 -6.02 -12.04
N LYS A 332 -8.14 -4.80 -12.49
CA LYS A 332 -8.14 -3.60 -11.64
C LYS A 332 -9.34 -3.57 -10.69
N SER A 333 -10.51 -4.07 -11.08
CA SER A 333 -11.70 -4.08 -10.23
C SER A 333 -11.53 -5.01 -9.02
N GLY A 334 -10.67 -6.03 -9.12
CA GLY A 334 -10.28 -6.88 -7.99
C GLY A 334 -9.23 -6.27 -7.06
N ILE A 335 -8.56 -5.17 -7.45
CA ILE A 335 -7.50 -4.53 -6.65
C ILE A 335 -8.05 -3.27 -5.99
N LYS A 336 -8.25 -3.33 -4.67
CA LYS A 336 -8.58 -2.15 -3.87
C LYS A 336 -7.39 -1.18 -3.88
N GLN A 337 -7.52 -0.05 -4.58
CA GLN A 337 -6.64 1.10 -4.39
C GLN A 337 -7.07 1.84 -3.12
N TRP A 338 -6.21 1.82 -2.11
CA TRP A 338 -6.43 2.50 -0.84
C TRP A 338 -6.01 3.96 -0.96
N THR A 339 -6.85 4.91 -0.54
CA THR A 339 -6.41 6.30 -0.36
C THR A 339 -5.53 6.42 0.89
N PRO A 340 -4.68 7.45 1.00
CA PRO A 340 -3.94 7.71 2.25
C PRO A 340 -4.85 7.75 3.48
N ASP A 341 -6.04 8.36 3.37
CA ASP A 341 -7.03 8.37 4.46
C ASP A 341 -7.61 6.98 4.75
N GLN A 342 -7.82 6.14 3.74
CA GLN A 342 -8.28 4.76 3.95
C GLN A 342 -7.19 3.86 4.55
N LEU A 343 -5.91 4.18 4.35
CA LEU A 343 -4.78 3.55 5.03
C LEU A 343 -4.63 4.08 6.47
N LEU A 344 -4.83 5.38 6.67
CA LEU A 344 -4.71 6.05 7.97
C LEU A 344 -5.86 5.73 8.93
N TYR A 345 -7.07 5.56 8.40
CA TYR A 345 -8.29 5.25 9.15
C TYR A 345 -8.85 3.85 8.81
N GLY A 346 -7.98 2.91 8.45
CA GLY A 346 -8.36 1.50 8.30
C GLY A 346 -8.95 0.95 9.61
N ILE A 347 -9.72 -0.15 9.53
CA ILE A 347 -10.17 -0.85 10.74
C ILE A 347 -8.91 -1.19 11.54
N SER A 348 -8.79 -0.56 12.70
CA SER A 348 -7.62 -0.69 13.53
C SER A 348 -7.50 -2.13 14.02
N GLN A 349 -6.26 -2.55 14.29
CA GLN A 349 -6.06 -3.79 15.02
C GLN A 349 -6.85 -3.79 16.33
N GLY A 350 -7.20 -2.64 16.93
CA GLY A 350 -8.07 -2.49 18.12
C GLY A 350 -9.36 -3.27 18.11
N LEU A 351 -10.10 -3.18 17.01
CA LEU A 351 -11.37 -3.88 16.84
C LEU A 351 -11.15 -5.40 16.67
N MET A 352 -9.95 -5.80 16.26
CA MET A 352 -9.53 -7.18 16.05
C MET A 352 -8.70 -7.74 17.23
N SER A 353 -8.11 -6.90 18.09
CA SER A 353 -7.11 -7.14 19.16
C SER A 353 -6.91 -5.86 19.99
N ASP A 354 -7.00 -5.88 21.31
CA ASP A 354 -7.09 -4.69 22.18
C ASP A 354 -6.00 -3.61 21.92
N VAL A 355 -6.25 -2.38 21.41
CA VAL A 355 -5.32 -1.21 21.21
C VAL A 355 -5.62 0.07 22.05
N THR A 356 -4.62 0.61 22.76
CA THR A 356 -4.82 1.59 23.85
C THR A 356 -4.92 3.06 23.45
N ASN A 357 -4.58 3.47 22.23
CA ASN A 357 -4.51 4.89 21.90
C ASN A 357 -5.83 5.43 21.35
N HIS A 358 -6.55 6.21 22.17
CA HIS A 358 -7.92 6.65 21.89
C HIS A 358 -8.16 8.15 21.83
N THR A 359 -7.11 8.96 21.62
CA THR A 359 -7.29 10.32 21.10
C THR A 359 -6.07 10.80 20.31
N PRO A 360 -6.19 11.20 19.03
CA PRO A 360 -5.13 11.97 18.35
C PRO A 360 -5.08 13.43 18.83
N VAL A 361 -5.93 13.82 19.80
CA VAL A 361 -5.92 15.15 20.38
C VAL A 361 -4.75 15.23 21.34
N VAL A 362 -3.65 15.81 20.86
CA VAL A 362 -2.55 16.29 21.70
C VAL A 362 -3.12 17.33 22.66
N LYS A 363 -3.50 16.89 23.85
CA LYS A 363 -3.97 17.73 24.95
C LYS A 363 -2.80 17.99 25.91
N ASP A 364 -2.74 19.18 26.50
CA ASP A 364 -1.80 19.47 27.57
C ASP A 364 -2.04 18.58 28.81
N PRO A 365 -0.99 18.21 29.57
CA PRO A 365 -1.13 17.45 30.80
C PRO A 365 -2.08 18.14 31.79
N ASN A 366 -3.01 17.37 32.39
CA ASN A 366 -3.82 17.84 33.50
C ASN A 366 -2.97 18.20 34.72
N ILE A 367 -1.85 17.49 34.93
CA ILE A 367 -0.86 17.76 35.98
C ILE A 367 0.55 17.64 35.37
N PHE A 368 1.41 18.62 35.69
CA PHE A 368 2.84 18.58 35.40
C PHE A 368 3.63 18.90 36.68
N THR A 369 4.45 17.96 37.16
CA THR A 369 5.26 18.13 38.38
C THR A 369 6.50 17.25 38.35
N GLN A 370 7.56 17.65 39.06
CA GLN A 370 8.74 16.80 39.29
C GLN A 370 8.56 15.86 40.49
N GLY A 371 7.52 16.06 41.30
CA GLY A 371 7.24 15.29 42.51
C GLY A 371 6.26 14.13 42.32
N THR A 372 5.82 13.56 43.44
CA THR A 372 4.79 12.52 43.52
C THR A 372 3.41 13.08 43.22
N VAL A 373 2.58 12.30 42.52
CA VAL A 373 1.16 12.60 42.28
C VAL A 373 0.31 11.53 42.95
N THR A 374 -0.66 11.95 43.78
CA THR A 374 -1.67 11.06 44.38
C THR A 374 -3.05 11.48 43.91
N LEU A 375 -3.79 10.59 43.26
CA LEU A 375 -5.16 10.81 42.79
C LEU A 375 -6.13 9.96 43.60
N LYS A 376 -7.10 10.59 44.26
CA LYS A 376 -8.14 9.91 45.05
C LYS A 376 -9.51 10.24 44.51
N ALA A 377 -10.07 9.31 43.75
CA ALA A 377 -11.43 9.34 43.23
C ALA A 377 -12.32 8.37 44.01
N ASN A 378 -12.48 8.58 45.32
CA ASN A 378 -13.09 7.63 46.28
C ASN A 378 -14.35 6.88 45.80
N GLN A 379 -15.20 7.51 44.99
CA GLN A 379 -16.46 6.91 44.48
C GLN A 379 -16.60 7.01 42.95
N GLY A 380 -15.57 7.45 42.23
CA GLY A 380 -15.62 7.70 40.79
C GLY A 380 -14.35 7.23 40.08
N SER A 381 -14.28 7.51 38.78
CA SER A 381 -13.12 7.16 37.95
C SER A 381 -12.02 8.23 38.01
N VAL A 382 -10.79 7.84 37.69
CA VAL A 382 -9.73 8.76 37.25
C VAL A 382 -9.70 8.73 35.73
N GLY A 383 -9.82 9.89 35.09
CA GLY A 383 -10.23 9.97 33.68
C GLY A 383 -11.75 9.85 33.52
N GLN A 384 -12.28 10.12 32.33
CA GLN A 384 -13.73 10.12 32.07
C GLN A 384 -14.08 9.36 30.80
N ASN A 385 -15.32 8.87 30.70
CA ASN A 385 -15.94 8.58 29.41
C ASN A 385 -16.28 9.94 28.75
N ALA A 386 -15.74 10.21 27.58
CA ALA A 386 -15.84 11.49 26.86
C ALA A 386 -17.16 11.63 26.07
N GLY A 387 -18.10 10.71 26.28
CA GLY A 387 -19.29 10.53 25.46
C GLY A 387 -19.13 9.35 24.50
N SER A 388 -20.05 9.22 23.55
CA SER A 388 -20.04 8.12 22.60
C SER A 388 -20.33 8.58 21.18
N VAL A 389 -19.70 7.93 20.21
CA VAL A 389 -20.05 8.06 18.80
C VAL A 389 -21.04 6.94 18.46
N LEU A 390 -22.21 7.34 17.94
CA LEU A 390 -23.19 6.41 17.40
C LEU A 390 -23.02 6.27 15.89
N ILE A 391 -23.10 5.03 15.43
CA ILE A 391 -23.09 4.66 14.01
C ILE A 391 -24.37 3.88 13.74
N SER A 392 -25.34 4.55 13.13
CA SER A 392 -26.59 3.91 12.74
C SER A 392 -26.39 2.94 11.60
N LEU A 393 -26.96 1.75 11.71
CA LEU A 393 -26.84 0.66 10.75
C LEU A 393 -28.00 0.55 9.74
N PRO A 394 -29.23 1.05 10.00
CA PRO A 394 -30.32 1.06 9.01
C PRO A 394 -30.72 2.48 8.54
N PRO A 395 -30.68 2.76 7.22
CA PRO A 395 -29.87 2.06 6.23
C PRO A 395 -28.38 2.21 6.57
N PRO A 396 -27.50 1.27 6.16
CA PRO A 396 -26.08 1.39 6.42
C PRO A 396 -25.58 2.71 5.79
N PRO A 397 -24.68 3.44 6.46
CA PRO A 397 -24.19 4.69 5.91
C PRO A 397 -23.49 4.40 4.58
N THR A 398 -23.77 5.23 3.55
CA THR A 398 -23.12 5.12 2.22
C THR A 398 -21.61 5.41 2.28
N GLY A 399 -21.14 5.92 3.42
CA GLY A 399 -19.76 6.02 3.85
C GLY A 399 -19.70 6.49 5.30
N PHE A 400 -18.68 6.09 6.05
CA PHE A 400 -18.45 6.60 7.40
C PHE A 400 -17.93 8.04 7.37
N THR A 401 -18.42 8.88 8.29
CA THR A 401 -17.86 10.23 8.49
C THR A 401 -16.47 10.16 9.11
N THR A 402 -15.65 11.20 8.96
CA THR A 402 -14.31 11.25 9.59
C THR A 402 -14.34 10.98 11.10
N PRO A 403 -15.28 11.54 11.91
CA PRO A 403 -15.39 11.19 13.32
C PRO A 403 -15.75 9.72 13.57
N GLN A 404 -16.58 9.10 12.73
CA GLN A 404 -16.93 7.68 12.85
C GLN A 404 -15.77 6.77 12.45
N LEU A 405 -15.06 7.11 11.37
CA LEU A 405 -13.83 6.42 10.96
C LEU A 405 -12.76 6.50 12.04
N LEU A 406 -12.56 7.70 12.62
CA LEU A 406 -11.63 7.90 13.72
C LEU A 406 -12.06 7.10 14.95
N ALA A 407 -13.34 7.12 15.32
CA ALA A 407 -13.86 6.34 16.44
C ALA A 407 -13.65 4.84 16.23
N LEU A 408 -13.91 4.31 15.03
CA LEU A 408 -13.64 2.91 14.68
C LEU A 408 -12.15 2.55 14.66
N ALA A 409 -11.29 3.49 14.24
CA ALA A 409 -9.84 3.31 14.19
C ALA A 409 -9.18 3.34 15.58
N ILE A 410 -9.87 3.87 16.59
CA ILE A 410 -9.33 3.96 17.95
C ILE A 410 -10.11 3.14 18.98
N ALA A 411 -11.25 2.57 18.57
CA ALA A 411 -12.11 1.80 19.47
C ALA A 411 -11.44 0.51 19.92
N GLU A 412 -11.60 0.21 21.20
CA GLU A 412 -11.35 -1.11 21.76
C GLU A 412 -12.58 -2.02 21.65
N ARG A 413 -12.38 -3.35 21.65
CA ARG A 413 -13.51 -4.30 21.73
C ARG A 413 -14.43 -4.01 22.92
N THR A 414 -13.88 -3.60 24.06
CA THR A 414 -14.66 -3.26 25.26
C THR A 414 -15.38 -1.91 25.17
N ASP A 415 -15.03 -1.07 24.19
CA ASP A 415 -15.62 0.26 23.98
C ASP A 415 -16.78 0.20 22.97
N VAL A 416 -16.92 -0.92 22.25
CA VAL A 416 -17.95 -1.13 21.24
C VAL A 416 -19.14 -1.87 21.84
N GLN A 417 -20.31 -1.26 21.72
CA GLN A 417 -21.59 -1.84 22.07
C GLN A 417 -22.49 -1.90 20.84
N PHE A 418 -23.18 -3.03 20.69
CA PHE A 418 -24.25 -3.17 19.69
C PHE A 418 -25.56 -2.81 20.37
N LEU A 419 -26.30 -1.85 19.80
CA LEU A 419 -27.56 -1.40 20.35
C LEU A 419 -28.72 -1.97 19.55
N GLY A 420 -29.77 -2.42 20.25
CA GLY A 420 -30.97 -2.96 19.61
C GLY A 420 -31.93 -1.89 19.10
N ALA A 421 -31.81 -0.68 19.64
CA ALA A 421 -32.57 0.52 19.29
C ALA A 421 -31.84 1.77 19.76
N ASP A 422 -32.27 2.93 19.27
CA ASP A 422 -31.77 4.23 19.68
C ASP A 422 -31.82 4.39 21.22
N PRO A 423 -30.80 5.04 21.82
CA PRO A 423 -30.84 5.33 23.24
C PRO A 423 -32.01 6.23 23.68
N ILE A 424 -32.59 5.91 24.84
CA ILE A 424 -33.72 6.63 25.41
C ILE A 424 -33.19 7.69 26.39
N HIS A 425 -33.47 8.95 26.11
CA HIS A 425 -33.22 10.07 27.02
C HIS A 425 -34.34 10.16 28.07
N ALA A 426 -33.98 10.23 29.35
CA ALA A 426 -34.96 10.30 30.43
C ALA A 426 -34.44 11.07 31.65
N THR A 427 -35.35 11.68 32.40
CA THR A 427 -35.08 12.14 33.77
C THR A 427 -35.63 11.10 34.75
N VAL A 428 -34.79 10.60 35.65
CA VAL A 428 -35.12 9.46 36.51
C VAL A 428 -34.73 9.65 37.96
N ASN A 429 -35.39 8.89 38.84
CA ASN A 429 -34.95 8.62 40.20
C ASN A 429 -34.45 7.17 40.29
N PHE A 430 -33.29 6.98 40.92
CA PHE A 430 -32.71 5.69 41.26
C PHE A 430 -33.02 5.35 42.72
N SER A 431 -33.55 4.15 42.99
CA SER A 431 -33.80 3.69 44.36
C SER A 431 -33.86 2.16 44.42
N GLY A 432 -33.10 1.55 45.34
CA GLY A 432 -33.04 0.09 45.48
C GLY A 432 -32.57 -0.55 44.18
N ASN A 433 -33.42 -1.31 43.51
CA ASN A 433 -33.16 -1.92 42.21
C ASN A 433 -34.02 -1.31 41.08
N THR A 434 -34.55 -0.10 41.30
CA THR A 434 -35.49 0.55 40.38
C THR A 434 -34.96 1.85 39.80
N ILE A 435 -35.25 2.05 38.52
CA ILE A 435 -35.06 3.30 37.77
C ILE A 435 -36.46 3.79 37.40
N THR A 436 -36.87 4.92 37.96
CA THR A 436 -38.24 5.44 37.80
C THR A 436 -38.22 6.76 37.03
N ARG A 437 -38.94 6.85 35.90
CA ARG A 437 -39.06 8.13 35.16
C ARG A 437 -39.84 9.16 35.98
N THR A 438 -39.34 10.38 36.04
CA THR A 438 -40.01 11.48 36.77
C THR A 438 -41.21 12.04 36.01
N ASP A 439 -41.28 11.82 34.70
CA ASP A 439 -42.38 12.25 33.83
C ASP A 439 -43.55 11.25 33.78
N ALA A 440 -43.46 10.15 34.54
CA ALA A 440 -44.44 9.06 34.58
C ALA A 440 -44.72 8.37 33.22
N SER A 441 -43.89 8.57 32.21
CA SER A 441 -44.01 7.90 30.92
C SER A 441 -43.58 6.43 31.00
N ASN A 442 -44.09 5.59 30.09
CA ASN A 442 -43.70 4.18 30.01
C ASN A 442 -42.31 4.01 29.37
N TRP A 443 -41.61 2.93 29.73
CA TRP A 443 -40.37 2.50 29.09
C TRP A 443 -40.61 1.78 27.75
N SER A 444 -41.15 2.50 26.77
CA SER A 444 -41.39 1.97 25.42
C SER A 444 -40.09 1.48 24.76
N GLY A 445 -40.13 0.33 24.09
CA GLY A 445 -38.97 -0.26 23.41
C GLY A 445 -38.09 -1.15 24.30
N LEU A 446 -38.35 -1.22 25.61
CA LEU A 446 -37.67 -2.13 26.54
C LEU A 446 -38.57 -3.29 26.95
N SER A 447 -37.99 -4.46 27.22
CA SER A 447 -38.70 -5.64 27.71
C SER A 447 -37.92 -6.39 28.79
N VAL A 448 -38.61 -7.21 29.58
CA VAL A 448 -37.98 -8.07 30.60
C VAL A 448 -37.02 -9.05 29.93
N GLY A 449 -35.82 -9.19 30.48
CA GLY A 449 -34.75 -10.04 29.97
C GLY A 449 -33.70 -9.28 29.16
N MET A 450 -34.02 -8.09 28.63
CA MET A 450 -33.07 -7.26 27.88
C MET A 450 -31.94 -6.74 28.79
N GLY A 451 -30.74 -6.62 28.21
CA GLY A 451 -29.64 -5.86 28.79
C GLY A 451 -29.78 -4.38 28.45
N VAL A 452 -29.45 -3.49 29.38
CA VAL A 452 -29.43 -2.05 29.17
C VAL A 452 -28.18 -1.42 29.78
N THR A 453 -27.64 -0.42 29.10
CA THR A 453 -26.61 0.46 29.64
C THR A 453 -27.23 1.77 30.08
N VAL A 454 -26.66 2.40 31.10
CA VAL A 454 -27.07 3.68 31.66
C VAL A 454 -25.87 4.63 31.63
N ASP A 455 -26.03 5.78 31.01
CA ASP A 455 -25.05 6.88 31.01
C ASP A 455 -25.68 8.17 31.51
N GLY A 456 -24.82 9.13 31.88
CA GLY A 456 -25.25 10.51 32.09
C GLY A 456 -25.63 11.18 30.77
N ASP A 457 -26.60 12.08 30.80
CA ASP A 457 -27.07 12.83 29.62
C ASP A 457 -26.99 14.34 29.84
N ASN A 458 -26.85 15.12 28.76
CA ASN A 458 -26.77 16.59 28.79
C ASN A 458 -25.74 17.15 29.80
N GLY A 459 -24.59 16.49 29.92
CA GLY A 459 -23.51 16.89 30.85
C GLY A 459 -23.79 16.60 32.32
N GLN A 460 -24.91 15.94 32.66
CA GLN A 460 -25.13 15.37 33.98
C GLN A 460 -24.33 14.08 34.14
N VAL A 461 -23.88 13.81 35.37
CA VAL A 461 -23.26 12.54 35.76
C VAL A 461 -24.19 11.78 36.71
N THR A 462 -24.20 10.46 36.55
CA THR A 462 -24.90 9.50 37.42
C THR A 462 -23.88 8.54 38.02
N ARG A 463 -24.09 8.15 39.28
CA ARG A 463 -23.28 7.13 39.96
C ARG A 463 -23.67 5.71 39.57
N ASN A 464 -24.79 5.57 38.87
CA ASN A 464 -25.30 4.31 38.36
C ASN A 464 -24.88 4.03 36.90
N VAL A 465 -23.86 4.75 36.41
CA VAL A 465 -23.31 4.58 35.07
C VAL A 465 -22.80 3.17 34.84
N THR A 466 -22.98 2.64 33.63
CA THR A 466 -22.48 1.32 33.22
C THR A 466 -21.38 1.50 32.17
N ASN A 467 -20.12 1.19 32.51
CA ASN A 467 -18.96 1.36 31.62
C ASN A 467 -18.53 0.04 30.97
N SER A 468 -17.86 0.11 29.80
CA SER A 468 -17.06 -0.97 29.20
C SER A 468 -17.68 -2.37 29.25
N ASN A 469 -18.86 -2.53 28.62
CA ASN A 469 -19.65 -3.77 28.55
C ASN A 469 -20.27 -4.28 29.87
N VAL A 470 -20.24 -3.49 30.95
CA VAL A 470 -21.15 -3.68 32.08
C VAL A 470 -22.55 -3.24 31.66
N PHE A 471 -23.58 -3.97 32.07
CA PHE A 471 -24.97 -3.66 31.79
C PHE A 471 -25.88 -4.17 32.91
N TYR A 472 -27.05 -3.57 33.01
CA TYR A 472 -28.12 -4.07 33.85
C TYR A 472 -29.03 -4.98 33.04
N LYS A 473 -29.44 -6.12 33.61
CA LYS A 473 -30.50 -6.96 33.05
C LYS A 473 -31.84 -6.52 33.62
N ILE A 474 -32.81 -6.25 32.75
CA ILE A 474 -34.17 -5.91 33.15
C ILE A 474 -34.86 -7.15 33.70
N THR A 475 -35.33 -7.07 34.94
CA THR A 475 -36.08 -8.14 35.63
C THR A 475 -37.57 -7.83 35.75
N GLY A 476 -37.97 -6.57 35.59
CA GLY A 476 -39.38 -6.17 35.60
C GLY A 476 -39.58 -4.79 34.97
N ILE A 477 -40.76 -4.58 34.37
CA ILE A 477 -41.22 -3.27 33.88
C ILE A 477 -42.67 -3.07 34.33
N SER A 478 -42.95 -1.94 34.98
CA SER A 478 -44.31 -1.55 35.37
C SER A 478 -44.49 -0.05 35.17
N GLY A 479 -45.10 0.32 34.04
CA GLY A 479 -45.27 1.72 33.65
C GLY A 479 -43.94 2.48 33.58
N ALA A 480 -43.79 3.49 34.45
CA ALA A 480 -42.58 4.30 34.58
C ALA A 480 -41.45 3.67 35.40
N VAL A 481 -41.68 2.51 36.02
CA VAL A 481 -40.71 1.82 36.87
C VAL A 481 -40.03 0.70 36.11
N LEU A 482 -38.71 0.79 35.99
CA LEU A 482 -37.84 -0.25 35.44
C LEU A 482 -37.08 -0.92 36.60
N THR A 483 -37.20 -2.24 36.71
CA THR A 483 -36.49 -3.03 37.74
C THR A 483 -35.35 -3.80 37.09
N VAL A 484 -34.16 -3.73 37.71
CA VAL A 484 -32.94 -4.36 37.20
C VAL A 484 -32.35 -5.39 38.17
N ASN A 485 -31.41 -6.20 37.70
CA ASN A 485 -30.70 -7.23 38.48
C ASN A 485 -29.56 -6.70 39.37
N ALA A 486 -29.52 -5.40 39.65
CA ALA A 486 -28.45 -4.75 40.41
C ALA A 486 -29.01 -3.84 41.50
N THR A 487 -28.22 -3.63 42.56
CA THR A 487 -28.51 -2.61 43.57
C THR A 487 -27.94 -1.28 43.11
N LEU A 488 -28.79 -0.26 43.06
CA LEU A 488 -28.48 1.07 42.53
C LEU A 488 -28.22 2.05 43.68
N THR A 489 -27.31 2.99 43.44
CA THR A 489 -27.09 4.12 44.33
C THR A 489 -28.27 5.09 44.22
N ALA A 490 -28.84 5.49 45.36
CA ALA A 490 -29.96 6.40 45.36
C ALA A 490 -29.56 7.80 44.83
N GLU A 491 -30.24 8.26 43.79
CA GLU A 491 -30.05 9.56 43.15
C GLU A 491 -31.38 10.06 42.61
N ASN A 492 -31.67 11.36 42.72
CA ASN A 492 -32.94 11.95 42.31
C ASN A 492 -32.78 12.89 41.12
N ALA A 493 -33.80 12.92 40.24
CA ALA A 493 -33.95 13.81 39.09
C ALA A 493 -32.72 13.86 38.17
N LYS A 494 -32.11 12.70 37.90
CA LYS A 494 -30.94 12.58 37.03
C LYS A 494 -31.34 12.46 35.57
N GLN A 495 -30.74 13.29 34.71
CA GLN A 495 -30.84 13.11 33.27
C GLN A 495 -29.87 12.01 32.84
N ILE A 496 -30.41 10.99 32.21
CA ILE A 496 -29.67 9.81 31.77
C ILE A 496 -30.04 9.44 30.35
N LEU A 497 -29.14 8.68 29.75
CA LEU A 497 -29.35 7.94 28.51
C LEU A 497 -29.37 6.46 28.86
N ILE A 498 -30.45 5.77 28.51
CA ILE A 498 -30.55 4.31 28.66
C ILE A 498 -30.61 3.65 27.30
N ALA A 499 -29.69 2.73 27.02
CA ALA A 499 -29.57 2.10 25.69
C ALA A 499 -29.76 0.58 25.79
N PRO A 500 -30.68 -0.03 25.01
CA PRO A 500 -30.83 -1.47 24.95
C PRO A 500 -29.67 -2.09 24.19
N ILE A 501 -28.98 -3.05 24.81
CA ILE A 501 -27.81 -3.68 24.22
C ILE A 501 -28.14 -5.06 23.62
N VAL A 502 -27.49 -5.36 22.51
CA VAL A 502 -27.44 -6.67 21.88
C VAL A 502 -26.16 -7.35 22.35
N LEU A 503 -26.31 -8.37 23.18
CA LEU A 503 -25.17 -9.06 23.80
C LEU A 503 -24.39 -9.92 22.81
N ASP A 504 -25.11 -10.62 21.96
CA ASP A 504 -24.54 -11.42 20.87
C ASP A 504 -25.12 -10.88 19.55
N PRO A 505 -24.35 -10.11 18.76
CA PRO A 505 -24.82 -9.55 17.50
C PRO A 505 -24.97 -10.61 16.40
N SER A 506 -24.51 -11.85 16.60
CA SER A 506 -24.68 -12.92 15.61
C SER A 506 -25.85 -13.86 15.92
N PHE A 507 -26.36 -13.87 17.16
CA PHE A 507 -27.40 -14.80 17.57
C PHE A 507 -28.34 -14.25 18.68
N GLU A 508 -29.63 -14.15 18.37
CA GLU A 508 -30.70 -13.95 19.35
C GLU A 508 -31.44 -15.27 19.55
N ALA A 509 -31.33 -15.86 20.75
CA ALA A 509 -31.98 -17.12 21.08
C ALA A 509 -33.52 -16.98 21.09
N LEU A 510 -34.20 -17.94 20.48
CA LEU A 510 -35.66 -18.00 20.41
C LEU A 510 -36.19 -19.18 21.23
N PRO A 511 -37.36 -19.04 21.89
CA PRO A 511 -38.02 -20.17 22.50
C PRO A 511 -38.48 -21.18 21.44
N LEU A 512 -38.44 -22.45 21.82
CA LEU A 512 -39.13 -23.51 21.09
C LEU A 512 -40.64 -23.45 21.36
N THR A 513 -41.44 -24.09 20.52
CA THR A 513 -42.90 -24.14 20.68
C THR A 513 -43.28 -24.61 22.09
N GLY A 514 -44.09 -23.82 22.80
CA GLY A 514 -44.54 -24.12 24.17
C GLY A 514 -43.62 -23.65 25.29
N GLN A 515 -42.48 -23.04 24.97
CA GLN A 515 -41.58 -22.44 25.97
C GLN A 515 -41.73 -20.91 26.03
N THR A 516 -41.59 -20.34 27.22
CA THR A 516 -41.62 -18.89 27.44
C THR A 516 -40.22 -18.27 27.45
N MET A 517 -39.18 -19.09 27.58
CA MET A 517 -37.77 -18.69 27.56
C MET A 517 -36.99 -19.59 26.59
N PRO A 518 -35.92 -19.08 25.94
CA PRO A 518 -35.05 -19.91 25.11
C PRO A 518 -34.38 -21.02 25.93
N ALA A 519 -34.37 -22.23 25.39
CA ALA A 519 -33.63 -23.37 25.93
C ALA A 519 -33.05 -24.19 24.78
N GLN A 520 -31.94 -24.87 25.04
CA GLN A 520 -31.39 -25.84 24.10
C GLN A 520 -32.06 -27.21 24.29
N GLU A 521 -32.30 -27.93 23.20
CA GLU A 521 -32.90 -29.26 23.19
C GLU A 521 -31.84 -30.33 22.95
N ALA A 522 -31.87 -31.43 23.69
CA ALA A 522 -31.06 -32.60 23.41
C ALA A 522 -31.75 -33.47 22.35
N VAL A 523 -31.12 -33.67 21.20
CA VAL A 523 -31.72 -34.38 20.06
C VAL A 523 -30.74 -35.40 19.49
N SER A 524 -31.24 -36.59 19.12
CA SER A 524 -30.46 -37.59 18.38
C SER A 524 -30.53 -37.29 16.89
N VAL A 525 -29.37 -37.07 16.25
CA VAL A 525 -29.26 -36.70 14.84
C VAL A 525 -28.11 -37.44 14.17
N HIS A 526 -28.09 -37.48 12.83
CA HIS A 526 -26.87 -37.71 12.06
C HIS A 526 -26.61 -36.52 11.13
N PHE A 527 -25.36 -36.35 10.72
CA PHE A 527 -24.93 -35.26 9.84
C PHE A 527 -24.64 -35.78 8.44
N VAL A 528 -25.18 -35.08 7.44
CA VAL A 528 -24.87 -35.31 6.02
C VAL A 528 -23.95 -34.19 5.56
N ALA A 529 -22.76 -34.55 5.11
CA ALA A 529 -21.77 -33.59 4.63
C ALA A 529 -22.27 -32.80 3.41
N ASN A 530 -21.72 -31.59 3.24
CA ASN A 530 -21.83 -30.87 1.97
C ASN A 530 -21.22 -31.72 0.84
N SER A 531 -21.77 -31.61 -0.36
CA SER A 531 -21.20 -32.27 -1.55
C SER A 531 -21.33 -31.38 -2.79
N PHE A 532 -20.92 -31.90 -3.93
CA PHE A 532 -21.04 -31.24 -5.23
C PHE A 532 -21.78 -32.18 -6.18
N ASP A 533 -22.81 -31.67 -6.86
CA ASP A 533 -23.50 -32.44 -7.89
C ASP A 533 -22.83 -32.21 -9.24
N ASP A 534 -22.06 -33.21 -9.69
CA ASP A 534 -21.33 -33.19 -10.96
C ASP A 534 -22.24 -33.05 -12.19
N ASN A 535 -23.53 -33.39 -12.06
CA ASN A 535 -24.47 -33.30 -13.19
C ASN A 535 -25.03 -31.89 -13.38
N THR A 536 -25.26 -31.17 -12.27
CA THR A 536 -25.79 -29.80 -12.30
C THR A 536 -24.70 -28.75 -12.16
N GLY A 537 -23.48 -29.14 -11.76
CA GLY A 537 -22.38 -28.23 -11.48
C GLY A 537 -22.65 -27.34 -10.26
N THR A 538 -23.50 -27.78 -9.33
CA THR A 538 -23.92 -26.97 -8.18
C THR A 538 -23.54 -27.61 -6.84
N PRO A 539 -23.16 -26.80 -5.83
CA PRO A 539 -22.93 -27.29 -4.48
C PRO A 539 -24.24 -27.78 -3.84
N VAL A 540 -24.19 -28.96 -3.23
CA VAL A 540 -25.28 -29.55 -2.46
C VAL A 540 -25.06 -29.24 -0.98
N PRO A 541 -26.02 -28.60 -0.30
CA PRO A 541 -25.85 -28.22 1.10
C PRO A 541 -25.85 -29.41 2.06
N GLY A 542 -25.06 -29.28 3.13
CA GLY A 542 -25.07 -30.23 4.25
C GLY A 542 -26.38 -30.20 5.03
N LYS A 543 -26.65 -31.29 5.77
CA LYS A 543 -27.92 -31.49 6.48
C LYS A 543 -27.71 -32.02 7.89
N ILE A 544 -28.65 -31.68 8.77
CA ILE A 544 -28.84 -32.31 10.07
C ILE A 544 -30.14 -33.10 10.00
N VAL A 545 -30.08 -34.41 10.24
CA VAL A 545 -31.22 -35.31 10.11
C VAL A 545 -31.53 -35.95 11.47
N ARG A 546 -32.77 -35.80 11.94
CA ARG A 546 -33.25 -36.29 13.23
C ARG A 546 -33.54 -37.80 13.17
N GLU A 547 -33.11 -38.54 14.20
CA GLU A 547 -33.18 -40.02 14.25
C GLU A 547 -34.12 -40.58 15.35
N GLY A 548 -34.64 -39.73 16.25
CA GLY A 548 -35.33 -40.15 17.49
C GLY A 548 -36.85 -39.99 17.54
N GLY A 549 -37.51 -39.69 16.42
CA GLY A 549 -38.91 -39.22 16.42
C GLY A 549 -39.03 -37.74 16.86
N GLY A 550 -40.19 -37.13 16.60
CA GLY A 550 -40.40 -35.68 16.73
C GLY A 550 -40.37 -34.97 15.37
N SER A 551 -40.51 -33.63 15.38
CA SER A 551 -40.59 -32.85 14.15
C SER A 551 -40.01 -31.46 14.36
N TRP A 552 -38.97 -31.08 13.60
CA TRP A 552 -38.39 -29.74 13.65
C TRP A 552 -39.44 -28.64 13.44
N LEU A 553 -40.42 -28.90 12.58
CA LEU A 553 -41.54 -28.01 12.33
C LEU A 553 -42.44 -27.85 13.57
N THR A 554 -42.65 -28.92 14.33
CA THR A 554 -43.47 -28.90 15.56
C THR A 554 -42.71 -28.23 16.71
N ASP A 555 -41.39 -28.41 16.76
CA ASP A 555 -40.51 -27.76 17.74
C ASP A 555 -40.36 -26.25 17.47
N GLY A 556 -40.78 -25.80 16.29
CA GLY A 556 -40.96 -24.39 15.93
C GLY A 556 -39.85 -23.82 15.06
N PHE A 557 -38.95 -24.66 14.52
CA PHE A 557 -37.91 -24.24 13.59
C PHE A 557 -38.50 -23.80 12.25
N GLN A 558 -37.85 -22.84 11.60
CA GLN A 558 -38.29 -22.20 10.37
C GLN A 558 -37.13 -22.00 9.40
N ASN A 559 -37.46 -21.85 8.11
CA ASN A 559 -36.47 -21.42 7.12
C ASN A 559 -35.94 -20.02 7.48
N GLY A 560 -34.62 -19.86 7.47
CA GLY A 560 -33.93 -18.63 7.83
C GLY A 560 -33.47 -18.56 9.30
N ASP A 561 -33.96 -19.46 10.16
CA ASP A 561 -33.51 -19.55 11.55
C ASP A 561 -32.01 -19.88 11.63
N LEU A 562 -31.41 -19.41 12.72
CA LEU A 562 -30.02 -19.70 13.09
C LEU A 562 -29.96 -20.80 14.13
N LEU A 563 -28.88 -21.58 14.11
CA LEU A 563 -28.66 -22.72 15.00
C LEU A 563 -27.32 -22.61 15.69
N GLN A 564 -27.33 -22.84 17.00
CA GLN A 564 -26.13 -23.18 17.77
C GLN A 564 -26.18 -24.68 18.08
N VAL A 565 -25.11 -25.40 17.75
CA VAL A 565 -24.99 -26.84 17.94
C VAL A 565 -23.83 -27.10 18.89
N SER A 566 -24.02 -27.98 19.87
CA SER A 566 -22.95 -28.43 20.76
C SER A 566 -23.07 -29.93 21.05
N GLY A 567 -21.96 -30.54 21.45
CA GLY A 567 -21.91 -31.98 21.78
C GLY A 567 -21.53 -32.90 20.61
N SER A 568 -21.44 -32.36 19.38
CA SER A 568 -20.88 -33.06 18.22
C SER A 568 -19.35 -32.88 18.14
N ALA A 569 -18.64 -33.91 17.70
CA ALA A 569 -17.17 -33.87 17.63
C ALA A 569 -16.66 -32.97 16.50
N LEU A 570 -17.34 -32.93 15.35
CA LEU A 570 -16.91 -32.17 14.17
C LEU A 570 -17.85 -31.02 13.79
N ASN A 571 -19.10 -31.03 14.26
CA ASN A 571 -20.14 -30.08 13.84
C ASN A 571 -20.67 -29.19 14.97
N SER A 572 -19.97 -29.12 16.11
CA SER A 572 -20.28 -28.11 17.14
C SER A 572 -19.92 -26.70 16.67
N THR A 573 -20.83 -25.75 16.88
CA THR A 573 -20.58 -24.32 16.62
C THR A 573 -19.82 -23.71 17.80
N GLY A 574 -18.63 -23.16 17.56
CA GLY A 574 -17.90 -22.37 18.56
C GLY A 574 -18.59 -21.04 18.91
N PRO A 575 -18.11 -20.30 19.93
CA PRO A 575 -18.66 -18.99 20.31
C PRO A 575 -18.76 -18.05 19.11
N GLY A 576 -19.94 -17.44 18.91
CA GLY A 576 -20.22 -16.51 17.81
C GLY A 576 -20.44 -17.16 16.43
N LEU A 577 -20.32 -18.48 16.30
CA LEU A 577 -20.62 -19.23 15.07
C LEU A 577 -22.05 -19.80 15.12
N VAL A 578 -22.71 -19.83 13.97
CA VAL A 578 -24.08 -20.31 13.81
C VAL A 578 -24.25 -20.99 12.45
N TYR A 579 -25.12 -21.99 12.38
CA TYR A 579 -25.63 -22.48 11.10
C TYR A 579 -26.92 -21.74 10.73
N ARG A 580 -27.19 -21.59 9.43
CA ARG A 580 -28.44 -21.02 8.93
C ARG A 580 -29.26 -22.09 8.22
N ILE A 581 -30.52 -22.24 8.60
CA ILE A 581 -31.48 -23.10 7.91
C ILE A 581 -31.89 -22.43 6.59
N THR A 582 -31.83 -23.17 5.49
CA THR A 582 -32.32 -22.74 4.16
C THR A 582 -33.50 -23.57 3.67
N ASP A 583 -33.71 -24.75 4.23
CA ASP A 583 -34.90 -25.56 3.99
C ASP A 583 -35.14 -26.52 5.17
N ILE A 584 -36.39 -26.91 5.39
CA ILE A 584 -36.81 -27.68 6.56
C ILE A 584 -37.94 -28.66 6.23
N THR A 585 -37.79 -29.90 6.67
CA THR A 585 -38.86 -30.91 6.75
C THR A 585 -39.10 -31.29 8.22
N ALA A 586 -39.98 -32.26 8.48
CA ALA A 586 -40.19 -32.76 9.83
C ALA A 586 -38.88 -33.33 10.44
N ASP A 587 -38.06 -34.02 9.65
CA ASP A 587 -36.87 -34.73 10.12
C ASP A 587 -35.54 -34.09 9.70
N THR A 588 -35.54 -33.19 8.72
CA THR A 588 -34.32 -32.69 8.09
C THR A 588 -34.22 -31.17 8.15
N LEU A 589 -33.08 -30.67 8.61
CA LEU A 589 -32.66 -29.29 8.44
C LEU A 589 -31.60 -29.23 7.34
N THR A 590 -31.88 -28.50 6.27
CA THR A 590 -30.90 -28.20 5.22
C THR A 590 -30.25 -26.86 5.54
N LEU A 591 -28.92 -26.84 5.54
CA LEU A 591 -28.14 -25.67 5.96
C LEU A 591 -27.64 -24.85 4.76
N ALA A 592 -27.30 -23.59 4.97
CA ALA A 592 -26.73 -22.76 3.92
C ALA A 592 -25.42 -23.34 3.38
N ASN A 593 -25.16 -23.22 2.07
CA ASN A 593 -23.95 -23.75 1.39
C ASN A 593 -22.61 -23.30 2.00
N GLY A 594 -22.57 -22.17 2.71
CA GLY A 594 -21.37 -21.71 3.42
C GLY A 594 -21.12 -22.42 4.76
N SER A 595 -22.05 -23.26 5.22
CA SER A 595 -21.90 -24.06 6.44
C SER A 595 -21.04 -25.27 6.11
N LEU A 596 -19.88 -25.41 6.77
CA LEU A 596 -19.04 -26.59 6.64
C LEU A 596 -19.57 -27.69 7.58
N ILE A 597 -20.07 -28.77 6.99
CA ILE A 597 -20.64 -29.92 7.69
C ILE A 597 -19.85 -31.17 7.33
N PHE A 598 -19.43 -31.90 8.36
CA PHE A 598 -18.78 -33.20 8.23
C PHE A 598 -19.82 -34.31 8.44
N ALA A 599 -19.67 -35.40 7.69
CA ALA A 599 -20.56 -36.54 7.87
C ALA A 599 -20.22 -37.26 9.18
N GLU A 600 -21.24 -37.43 10.03
CA GLU A 600 -21.16 -38.15 11.29
C GLU A 600 -22.37 -39.07 11.42
N THR A 601 -22.17 -40.26 11.99
CA THR A 601 -23.25 -41.19 12.29
C THR A 601 -24.13 -40.67 13.42
N THR A 602 -25.22 -41.37 13.73
CA THR A 602 -26.15 -40.98 14.79
C THR A 602 -25.44 -40.66 16.11
N GLU A 603 -25.65 -39.44 16.60
CA GLU A 603 -25.14 -38.92 17.87
C GLU A 603 -26.17 -38.03 18.56
N SER A 604 -26.01 -37.82 19.87
CA SER A 604 -26.86 -36.90 20.63
C SER A 604 -26.18 -35.55 20.75
N ILE A 605 -26.83 -34.52 20.23
CA ILE A 605 -26.35 -33.13 20.29
C ILE A 605 -27.29 -32.28 21.15
N SER A 606 -26.82 -31.11 21.55
CA SER A 606 -27.68 -30.03 22.03
C SER A 606 -27.82 -28.96 20.96
N ILE A 607 -29.06 -28.61 20.62
CA ILE A 607 -29.38 -27.64 19.57
C ILE A 607 -30.18 -26.45 20.14
N GLY A 608 -29.68 -25.25 19.88
CA GLY A 608 -30.33 -23.98 20.20
C GLY A 608 -30.87 -23.31 18.95
N ARG A 609 -32.13 -22.88 18.99
CA ARG A 609 -32.79 -22.12 17.93
C ARG A 609 -32.61 -20.61 18.17
N GLY A 610 -32.37 -19.85 17.10
CA GLY A 610 -32.35 -18.40 17.18
C GLY A 610 -32.55 -17.72 15.83
N LYS A 611 -32.31 -16.41 15.81
CA LYS A 611 -32.34 -15.56 14.61
C LYS A 611 -31.19 -14.56 14.67
N ALA A 612 -30.95 -13.85 13.57
CA ALA A 612 -30.07 -12.69 13.62
C ALA A 612 -30.75 -11.60 14.47
N PRO A 613 -30.07 -11.03 15.48
CA PRO A 613 -30.60 -9.90 16.22
C PRO A 613 -30.73 -8.67 15.34
N THR A 614 -31.67 -7.79 15.68
CA THR A 614 -31.70 -6.44 15.11
C THR A 614 -30.68 -5.58 15.82
N VAL A 615 -29.69 -5.06 15.09
CA VAL A 615 -28.76 -4.03 15.58
C VAL A 615 -29.10 -2.71 14.88
N ALA A 616 -29.52 -1.73 15.66
CA ALA A 616 -29.87 -0.39 15.18
C ALA A 616 -28.63 0.52 15.12
N ASP A 617 -27.79 0.48 16.15
CA ASP A 617 -26.59 1.31 16.21
C ASP A 617 -25.38 0.52 16.71
N ILE A 618 -24.20 0.91 16.25
CA ILE A 618 -22.94 0.64 16.95
C ILE A 618 -22.62 1.87 17.76
N LYS A 619 -22.52 1.70 19.08
CA LYS A 619 -22.08 2.74 20.00
C LYS A 619 -20.61 2.51 20.35
N ILE A 620 -19.79 3.48 20.04
CA ILE A 620 -18.37 3.50 20.38
C ILE A 620 -18.19 4.48 21.54
N SER A 621 -17.89 3.95 22.72
CA SER A 621 -17.55 4.75 23.90
C SER A 621 -16.21 5.43 23.67
N GLN A 622 -16.14 6.73 23.92
CA GLN A 622 -14.88 7.47 23.89
C GLN A 622 -14.34 7.56 25.31
N VAL A 623 -13.05 7.30 25.49
CA VAL A 623 -12.39 7.51 26.77
C VAL A 623 -11.59 8.82 26.70
N SER A 624 -11.60 9.59 27.78
CA SER A 624 -10.76 10.78 27.97
C SER A 624 -9.84 10.50 29.15
N PRO A 625 -8.59 10.08 28.90
CA PRO A 625 -7.66 9.73 29.96
C PRO A 625 -7.26 10.98 30.75
N PHE A 626 -6.99 10.78 32.04
CA PHE A 626 -6.38 11.82 32.86
C PHE A 626 -4.89 11.90 32.52
N LYS A 627 -4.46 13.03 31.95
CA LYS A 627 -3.07 13.15 31.47
C LYS A 627 -2.16 13.68 32.58
N VAL A 628 -1.13 12.92 32.96
CA VAL A 628 -0.22 13.27 34.06
C VAL A 628 1.24 13.14 33.63
N ASN A 629 2.05 14.18 33.89
CA ASN A 629 3.50 14.14 33.74
C ASN A 629 4.13 14.34 35.12
N ALA A 630 4.45 13.22 35.79
CA ALA A 630 5.09 13.21 37.11
C ALA A 630 6.58 12.82 36.99
N GLY A 631 7.47 13.52 37.70
CA GLY A 631 8.90 13.20 37.75
C GLY A 631 9.27 12.10 38.75
N ALA A 632 8.40 11.84 39.73
CA ALA A 632 8.55 10.78 40.73
C ALA A 632 7.45 9.71 40.57
N MET A 633 6.76 9.32 41.64
CA MET A 633 5.76 8.23 41.67
C MET A 633 4.32 8.72 41.46
N ILE A 634 3.47 7.83 40.93
CA ILE A 634 2.03 8.02 40.76
C ILE A 634 1.30 6.97 41.62
N ASP A 635 0.40 7.45 42.47
CA ASP A 635 -0.49 6.66 43.34
C ASP A 635 -1.95 7.01 43.02
N ILE A 636 -2.79 6.00 42.79
CA ILE A 636 -4.18 6.17 42.36
C ILE A 636 -5.10 5.26 43.16
N GLU A 637 -6.14 5.86 43.74
CA GLU A 637 -7.25 5.15 44.34
C GLU A 637 -8.56 5.63 43.71
N ALA A 638 -9.18 4.78 42.88
CA ALA A 638 -10.45 5.06 42.23
C ALA A 638 -11.56 4.10 42.73
N GLY A 639 -12.74 4.67 42.96
CA GLY A 639 -13.95 3.90 43.27
C GLY A 639 -14.50 3.17 42.05
N LYS A 640 -14.11 3.62 40.84
CA LYS A 640 -14.43 3.03 39.52
C LYS A 640 -13.15 2.90 38.67
N SER A 641 -13.23 2.99 37.34
CA SER A 641 -12.10 2.80 36.41
C SER A 641 -10.96 3.83 36.56
N VAL A 642 -9.77 3.45 36.11
CA VAL A 642 -8.61 4.34 35.93
C VAL A 642 -8.22 4.40 34.46
N TYR A 643 -8.24 5.59 33.87
CA TYR A 643 -7.74 5.89 32.53
C TYR A 643 -6.67 6.97 32.63
N LEU A 644 -5.42 6.63 32.33
CA LEU A 644 -4.26 7.47 32.59
C LEU A 644 -3.31 7.51 31.40
N ASP A 645 -2.90 8.72 31.00
CA ASP A 645 -1.89 8.92 29.95
C ASP A 645 -0.74 9.80 30.44
N SER A 646 0.45 9.65 29.84
CA SER A 646 1.62 10.50 30.10
C SER A 646 2.46 10.75 28.85
N ASP A 647 3.00 11.96 28.68
CA ASP A 647 4.08 12.21 27.70
C ASP A 647 5.47 11.83 28.25
N LYS A 648 5.52 11.32 29.48
CA LYS A 648 6.74 10.96 30.20
C LYS A 648 6.66 9.53 30.70
N ALA A 649 7.78 9.01 31.15
CA ALA A 649 7.80 7.71 31.82
C ALA A 649 6.90 7.76 33.07
N ILE A 650 6.12 6.71 33.27
CA ILE A 650 5.24 6.54 34.42
C ILE A 650 5.97 5.67 35.44
N ARG A 651 5.95 6.07 36.72
CA ARG A 651 6.45 5.25 37.84
C ARG A 651 5.30 4.97 38.79
N LEU A 652 4.81 3.74 38.78
CA LEU A 652 3.65 3.32 39.57
C LEU A 652 4.07 2.93 40.99
N ASP A 653 3.39 3.46 42.00
CA ASP A 653 3.42 2.88 43.35
C ASP A 653 2.24 1.92 43.52
N GLN A 654 1.01 2.44 43.58
CA GLN A 654 -0.22 1.64 43.60
C GLN A 654 -1.31 2.30 42.74
N VAL A 655 -2.03 1.50 41.95
CA VAL A 655 -3.18 1.91 41.16
C VAL A 655 -4.33 0.96 41.45
N ILE A 656 -5.38 1.46 42.08
CA ILE A 656 -6.57 0.69 42.41
C ILE A 656 -7.75 1.23 41.58
N ALA A 657 -8.36 0.37 40.77
CA ALA A 657 -9.67 0.62 40.17
C ALA A 657 -10.75 -0.19 40.90
N GLY A 658 -11.96 0.36 41.03
CA GLY A 658 -13.11 -0.36 41.58
C GLY A 658 -13.01 -0.65 43.08
N LYS A 659 -12.31 0.19 43.86
CA LYS A 659 -12.05 -0.09 45.29
C LYS A 659 -13.32 -0.39 46.10
N ALA A 660 -14.42 0.28 45.80
CA ALA A 660 -15.70 0.08 46.47
C ALA A 660 -16.47 -1.16 45.99
N GLU A 661 -16.03 -1.76 44.89
CA GLU A 661 -16.70 -2.85 44.15
C GLU A 661 -15.83 -4.13 44.11
N ASN A 662 -15.00 -4.34 45.14
CA ASN A 662 -14.04 -5.46 45.18
C ASN A 662 -13.11 -5.51 43.96
N TYR A 663 -12.61 -4.34 43.54
CA TYR A 663 -11.69 -4.17 42.41
C TYR A 663 -12.28 -4.49 41.04
N ALA A 664 -13.62 -4.55 40.92
CA ALA A 664 -14.32 -4.94 39.70
C ALA A 664 -14.45 -3.80 38.65
N ASP A 665 -13.36 -3.07 38.38
CA ASP A 665 -13.32 -2.03 37.35
C ASP A 665 -11.98 -2.00 36.60
N ASN A 666 -11.95 -1.33 35.45
CA ASN A 666 -10.86 -1.41 34.50
C ASN A 666 -9.73 -0.40 34.78
N VAL A 667 -8.51 -0.79 34.43
CA VAL A 667 -7.32 0.06 34.44
C VAL A 667 -6.74 0.13 33.03
N ARG A 668 -6.52 1.34 32.52
CA ARG A 668 -5.76 1.60 31.29
C ARG A 668 -4.71 2.66 31.55
N ILE A 669 -3.45 2.34 31.25
CA ILE A 669 -2.31 3.23 31.46
C ILE A 669 -1.45 3.24 30.19
N ALA A 670 -1.21 4.43 29.64
CA ALA A 670 -0.35 4.59 28.48
C ALA A 670 0.71 5.69 28.68
N THR A 671 1.90 5.47 28.13
CA THR A 671 2.81 6.56 27.78
C THR A 671 2.69 6.85 26.29
N ILE A 672 2.55 8.11 25.89
CA ILE A 672 2.34 8.54 24.50
C ILE A 672 3.52 9.36 23.94
N GLY A 673 4.58 9.53 24.75
CA GLY A 673 5.82 10.17 24.29
C GLY A 673 6.53 9.34 23.22
N GLN A 674 7.33 9.99 22.36
CA GLN A 674 8.05 9.31 21.27
C GLN A 674 9.55 9.14 21.56
N THR A 675 9.99 9.28 22.82
CA THR A 675 11.41 9.31 23.19
C THR A 675 11.84 8.17 24.12
N GLY A 676 11.11 7.06 24.14
CA GLY A 676 11.44 5.85 24.90
C GLY A 676 10.79 5.78 26.27
N GLU A 677 9.68 6.49 26.47
CA GLU A 677 8.94 6.52 27.74
C GLU A 677 8.44 5.12 28.13
N SER A 678 8.66 4.76 29.40
CA SER A 678 8.38 3.43 29.95
C SER A 678 7.33 3.50 31.07
N ILE A 679 6.64 2.39 31.32
CA ILE A 679 5.82 2.19 32.52
C ILE A 679 6.63 1.34 33.49
N LEU A 680 7.03 1.92 34.61
CA LEU A 680 7.96 1.33 35.57
C LEU A 680 7.33 1.23 36.96
N ASP A 681 7.82 0.29 37.75
CA ASP A 681 7.59 0.30 39.20
C ASP A 681 8.40 1.45 39.85
N ALA A 682 7.81 2.11 40.85
CA ALA A 682 8.49 3.12 41.64
C ALA A 682 9.57 2.45 42.51
N THR A 683 10.77 3.03 42.53
CA THR A 683 11.87 2.53 43.38
C THR A 683 11.42 2.49 44.83
N SER A 684 11.25 1.26 45.38
CA SER A 684 10.82 0.90 46.75
C SER A 684 9.35 0.47 46.97
N GLY A 685 8.60 0.08 45.93
CA GLY A 685 7.27 -0.50 46.10
C GLY A 685 7.29 -1.86 46.83
N THR A 686 6.52 -2.02 47.91
CA THR A 686 6.27 -3.33 48.57
C THR A 686 4.84 -3.82 48.37
N ARG A 687 4.07 -3.12 47.53
CA ARG A 687 2.63 -3.32 47.32
C ARG A 687 2.42 -3.73 45.87
N THR A 688 1.30 -4.40 45.59
CA THR A 688 0.89 -4.67 44.22
C THR A 688 0.72 -3.35 43.48
N ASN A 689 1.39 -3.18 42.33
CA ASN A 689 1.33 -1.91 41.60
C ASN A 689 -0.05 -1.64 41.03
N ILE A 690 -0.78 -2.68 40.60
CA ILE A 690 -2.08 -2.52 39.95
C ILE A 690 -3.09 -3.55 40.46
N GLU A 691 -4.22 -3.06 40.94
CA GLU A 691 -5.38 -3.85 41.38
C GLU A 691 -6.63 -3.41 40.59
N GLY A 692 -7.30 -4.35 39.94
CA GLY A 692 -8.48 -4.08 39.10
C GLY A 692 -9.08 -5.34 38.47
N GLN A 693 -10.00 -5.17 37.53
CA GLN A 693 -10.58 -6.29 36.77
C GLN A 693 -9.80 -6.53 35.48
N ASN A 694 -9.93 -5.64 34.49
CA ASN A 694 -9.18 -5.74 33.24
C ASN A 694 -8.10 -4.67 33.20
N LEU A 695 -6.92 -5.04 32.71
CA LEU A 695 -5.75 -4.18 32.67
C LEU A 695 -5.20 -4.06 31.25
N ILE A 696 -4.98 -2.83 30.82
CA ILE A 696 -4.20 -2.52 29.63
C ILE A 696 -3.03 -1.61 29.96
N LEU A 697 -1.83 -2.02 29.54
CA LEU A 697 -0.58 -1.28 29.68
C LEU A 697 0.05 -1.03 28.31
N GLU A 698 0.46 0.21 28.05
CA GLU A 698 1.20 0.55 26.83
C GLU A 698 2.34 1.52 27.11
N SER A 699 3.57 1.07 26.86
CA SER A 699 4.70 1.99 26.68
C SER A 699 4.89 2.29 25.20
N ALA A 700 5.16 3.54 24.85
CA ALA A 700 5.19 3.95 23.44
C ALA A 700 6.36 3.30 22.68
N THR A 701 7.58 3.70 23.00
CA THR A 701 8.82 3.11 22.46
C THR A 701 9.75 2.62 23.57
N GLY A 702 9.22 2.55 24.80
CA GLY A 702 9.94 2.17 26.00
C GLY A 702 9.64 0.74 26.45
N THR A 703 9.56 0.54 27.76
CA THR A 703 9.36 -0.78 28.38
C THR A 703 8.18 -0.77 29.34
N ILE A 704 7.55 -1.93 29.53
CA ILE A 704 6.67 -2.20 30.67
C ILE A 704 7.46 -3.05 31.67
N GLY A 705 7.71 -2.48 32.86
CA GLY A 705 8.61 -3.04 33.86
C GLY A 705 10.09 -2.78 33.56
N GLY A 706 10.93 -2.92 34.58
CA GLY A 706 12.37 -2.74 34.40
C GLY A 706 13.05 -3.89 33.65
N THR A 707 14.24 -3.62 33.11
CA THR A 707 15.03 -4.59 32.34
C THR A 707 15.63 -5.68 33.23
N GLY A 708 15.70 -6.92 32.72
CA GLY A 708 16.35 -8.03 33.42
C GLY A 708 15.67 -8.48 34.72
N GLY A 709 14.39 -8.15 34.93
CA GLY A 709 13.62 -8.52 36.12
C GLY A 709 13.87 -7.65 37.35
N VAL A 710 14.61 -6.54 37.19
CA VAL A 710 14.79 -5.54 38.25
C VAL A 710 13.57 -4.61 38.25
N ASN A 711 12.88 -4.48 39.38
CA ASN A 711 11.65 -3.68 39.55
C ASN A 711 10.52 -4.09 38.57
N PRO A 712 10.00 -5.33 38.68
CA PRO A 712 8.87 -5.78 37.87
C PRO A 712 7.58 -5.05 38.27
N ILE A 713 6.70 -4.80 37.29
CA ILE A 713 5.32 -4.38 37.58
C ILE A 713 4.58 -5.59 38.18
N THR A 714 3.96 -5.40 39.34
CA THR A 714 3.14 -6.41 40.02
C THR A 714 1.66 -6.11 39.84
N ILE A 715 0.86 -7.14 39.52
CA ILE A 715 -0.53 -7.00 39.08
C ILE A 715 -1.40 -8.03 39.83
N ASP A 716 -2.56 -7.60 40.31
CA ASP A 716 -3.61 -8.46 40.88
C ASP A 716 -4.96 -8.17 40.19
N LEU A 717 -5.40 -9.11 39.34
CA LEU A 717 -6.65 -8.99 38.57
C LEU A 717 -7.73 -9.90 39.13
N VAL A 718 -8.93 -9.37 39.33
CA VAL A 718 -10.07 -10.13 39.88
C VAL A 718 -10.96 -10.73 38.79
N SER A 719 -11.79 -11.71 39.18
CA SER A 719 -12.91 -12.23 38.38
C SER A 719 -12.53 -12.78 36.99
N GLY A 720 -11.31 -13.31 36.83
CA GLY A 720 -10.82 -13.84 35.56
C GLY A 720 -10.53 -12.76 34.52
N GLY A 721 -10.23 -11.54 34.97
CA GLY A 721 -9.95 -10.40 34.10
C GLY A 721 -8.73 -10.56 33.22
N THR A 722 -8.67 -9.74 32.17
CA THR A 722 -7.66 -9.84 31.12
C THR A 722 -6.51 -8.86 31.33
N LEU A 723 -5.31 -9.28 30.91
CA LEU A 723 -4.14 -8.41 30.79
C LEU A 723 -3.75 -8.29 29.32
N THR A 724 -3.69 -7.05 28.85
CA THR A 724 -3.08 -6.68 27.57
C THR A 724 -1.90 -5.75 27.86
N ALA A 725 -0.70 -6.09 27.36
CA ALA A 725 0.50 -5.30 27.56
C ALA A 725 1.27 -5.12 26.24
N ARG A 726 1.70 -3.89 25.95
CA ARG A 726 2.48 -3.52 24.77
C ARG A 726 3.65 -2.60 25.12
N ALA A 727 4.83 -2.90 24.59
CA ALA A 727 6.02 -2.09 24.81
C ALA A 727 6.79 -1.84 23.50
#